data_AF-A0A3L7P4P0-F1
#
_entry.id   AF-A0A3L7P4P0-F1
#
_cell.length_a   1.000
_cell.length_b   1.000
_cell.length_c   1.000
_cell.angle_alpha   90.00
_cell.angle_beta   90.00
_cell.angle_gamma   90.00
#
_symmetry.space_group_name_H-M   'P 1'
#
loop_
_entity.id
_entity.type
_entity.pdbx_description
1 polymer ?
#
loop_
_entity_poly.entity_id
_entity_poly.type
_entity_poly.pdbx_seq_one_letter_code
_entity_poly.pdbx_strand_id
1 'polypeptide(L)'
;MAIEWPAEADYLASKFPRGLPPPADGRFFMLNVPRLERVQIVRSSSRWAGLCCVMALFLGVPLTAVAQNSDSGADEKPLTLVAEGTRPLLTITFSSADRFMSEAKYIFDASGQPEGFKVFENFVSTTLNNLDGFSRDKPFGIMGYLPVAFPPMPEFVAFVPVESVEAATKLVEKAPVVIRKDDAEGRYEVIGPNRTFPVLMKDGYAFIPLGNDPPEEVLDRELPDPAKLLAGQAQQFDIAVRLDVESIPVATRTLLMGLISSGISTTLQQRDGEPEGAYRIRRTEGERGLEALRMLITECQKITLGLKVEQAEHAVNIDILIDALDGSKFMKEIFQSTEKPSYFIPLLDDDAAVSLSMSSIMAERDKTAYIEMMEGVKMEVTRLIDENKLGATPDENSPIGQALSAVQKTLEERHVDVFAQFYRDSSGKLAIVWAARLLEGDAMAAGLLDAANRLKDLNEVKKVGELQIGAAEHLGITFHRLIFAQQASEAVAVFGDNVGLTVGIGSTAIWGTLGGEGSLATLTGVMDKLAEAVQSPTERRTPPNFRVIVNVNQLVEMATTAETAGKKARAEKEQAAGAAAAAESKIAAAAEPAQPAPADNGGNGNRDGRRAAMERRRDRGGKIMRETLAEGDDRIEIDSRLTETGVRVRIRLEEGFVKIFGRLISAQIAPQPELEVIPTPQ
;
A
#
# COMPACT_ATOMS: atom_id res chain seq x y z
N MET A 1 -5.53 -6.29 3.43
CA MET A 1 -6.48 -5.81 4.45
C MET A 1 -7.01 -4.46 3.99
N ALA A 2 -8.28 -4.37 3.60
CA ALA A 2 -9.00 -3.11 3.49
C ALA A 2 -10.20 -3.27 4.43
N ILE A 3 -10.14 -2.61 5.59
CA ILE A 3 -11.28 -2.54 6.50
C ILE A 3 -12.14 -1.41 5.94
N GLU A 4 -13.20 -1.76 5.23
CA GLU A 4 -14.24 -0.81 4.84
C GLU A 4 -14.90 -0.26 6.11
N TRP A 5 -14.71 1.03 6.38
CA TRP A 5 -15.55 1.78 7.30
C TRP A 5 -16.95 1.96 6.68
N PRO A 6 -18.04 1.84 7.45
CA PRO A 6 -19.39 1.92 6.92
C PRO A 6 -19.75 3.35 6.49
N ALA A 7 -20.60 3.42 5.47
CA ALA A 7 -21.04 4.59 4.73
C ALA A 7 -21.67 5.71 5.60
N GLU A 8 -21.06 6.90 5.57
CA GLU A 8 -21.67 8.17 6.02
C GLU A 8 -21.83 9.20 4.89
N ALA A 9 -21.59 8.82 3.63
CA ALA A 9 -21.69 9.73 2.49
C ALA A 9 -23.15 10.10 2.10
N ASP A 10 -24.14 9.28 2.47
CA ASP A 10 -25.54 9.50 2.07
C ASP A 10 -26.34 10.40 3.03
N TYR A 11 -25.80 10.69 4.23
CA TYR A 11 -26.52 11.49 5.24
C TYR A 11 -26.55 13.00 4.90
N LEU A 12 -25.56 13.49 4.15
CA LEU A 12 -25.46 14.91 3.77
C LEU A 12 -26.29 15.30 2.54
N ALA A 13 -26.75 14.33 1.73
CA ALA A 13 -27.53 14.60 0.51
C ALA A 13 -29.03 14.89 0.77
N SER A 14 -29.52 14.72 2.00
CA SER A 14 -30.95 14.81 2.35
C SER A 14 -31.42 16.20 2.82
N LYS A 15 -30.53 17.20 2.93
CA LYS A 15 -30.82 18.49 3.59
C LYS A 15 -31.08 19.71 2.68
N PHE A 16 -31.33 19.56 1.38
CA PHE A 16 -31.76 20.67 0.54
C PHE A 16 -33.26 20.60 0.19
N PRO A 17 -34.05 21.68 0.41
CA PRO A 17 -35.48 21.69 0.12
C PRO A 17 -35.75 21.74 -1.38
N ARG A 18 -36.61 20.83 -1.87
CA ARG A 18 -37.11 20.83 -3.25
C ARG A 18 -38.23 21.88 -3.38
N GLY A 19 -38.05 22.85 -4.27
CA GLY A 19 -39.16 23.62 -4.85
C GLY A 19 -38.90 25.09 -5.07
N LEU A 20 -38.62 25.49 -6.31
CA LEU A 20 -39.07 26.69 -7.04
C LEU A 20 -38.54 26.63 -8.49
N PRO A 21 -39.22 27.23 -9.49
CA PRO A 21 -39.07 26.91 -10.91
C PRO A 21 -37.85 27.59 -11.55
N PRO A 22 -37.33 27.08 -12.68
CA PRO A 22 -36.16 27.68 -13.32
C PRO A 22 -36.54 29.00 -14.02
N PRO A 23 -35.69 30.05 -13.96
CA PRO A 23 -35.79 31.15 -14.91
C PRO A 23 -35.22 30.74 -16.26
N ALA A 24 -35.94 31.13 -17.30
CA ALA A 24 -35.53 31.12 -18.68
C ALA A 24 -34.33 32.07 -18.85
N ASP A 25 -33.15 31.51 -19.10
CA ASP A 25 -32.29 31.87 -20.22
C ASP A 25 -30.98 31.09 -20.12
N GLY A 26 -30.75 30.27 -21.15
CA GLY A 26 -29.73 29.25 -21.16
C GLY A 26 -28.31 29.80 -21.30
N ARG A 27 -27.40 29.22 -20.52
CA ARG A 27 -26.07 28.75 -20.92
C ARG A 27 -25.38 28.09 -19.71
N PHE A 28 -25.41 26.75 -19.66
CA PHE A 28 -24.46 25.95 -18.90
C PHE A 28 -23.98 24.81 -19.79
N PHE A 29 -22.66 24.78 -20.03
CA PHE A 29 -21.95 23.66 -20.63
C PHE A 29 -21.94 22.50 -19.62
N MET A 30 -22.76 21.48 -19.87
CA MET A 30 -22.55 20.15 -19.29
C MET A 30 -21.47 19.43 -20.10
N LEU A 31 -20.47 18.90 -19.40
CA LEU A 31 -19.57 17.87 -19.91
C LEU A 31 -20.39 16.66 -20.34
N ASN A 32 -20.52 16.52 -21.65
CA ASN A 32 -21.16 15.41 -22.33
C ASN A 32 -20.21 14.21 -22.29
N VAL A 33 -20.56 13.14 -21.59
CA VAL A 33 -19.85 11.85 -21.63
C VAL A 33 -20.37 11.08 -22.85
N PRO A 34 -19.56 10.82 -23.91
CA PRO A 34 -20.04 10.02 -25.02
C PRO A 34 -20.14 8.55 -24.62
N ARG A 35 -21.28 7.95 -24.95
CA ARG A 35 -21.48 6.50 -25.09
C ARG A 35 -20.35 5.91 -25.95
N LEU A 36 -19.53 5.04 -25.37
CA LEU A 36 -18.66 4.13 -26.12
C LEU A 36 -19.53 3.05 -26.77
N GLU A 37 -19.72 3.19 -28.09
CA GLU A 37 -20.18 2.09 -28.94
C GLU A 37 -19.13 0.98 -29.02
N ARG A 38 -19.64 -0.24 -29.25
CA ARG A 38 -18.90 -1.50 -29.25
C ARG A 38 -17.83 -1.50 -30.35
N VAL A 39 -16.57 -1.64 -29.96
CA VAL A 39 -15.53 -2.22 -30.84
C VAL A 39 -15.33 -3.67 -30.41
N GLN A 40 -15.68 -4.60 -31.30
CA GLN A 40 -15.34 -6.02 -31.16
C GLN A 40 -13.82 -6.18 -31.29
N ILE A 41 -13.11 -6.33 -30.17
CA ILE A 41 -11.71 -6.77 -30.18
C ILE A 41 -11.69 -8.28 -30.00
N VAL A 42 -11.09 -8.94 -31.00
CA VAL A 42 -11.01 -10.37 -31.22
C VAL A 42 -10.29 -11.09 -30.07
N ARG A 43 -10.89 -12.21 -29.66
CA ARG A 43 -10.36 -13.19 -28.70
C ARG A 43 -9.10 -13.87 -29.27
N SER A 44 -7.89 -13.48 -28.85
CA SER A 44 -6.71 -14.39 -28.98
C SER A 44 -5.50 -14.09 -28.09
N SER A 45 -5.42 -12.99 -27.34
CA SER A 45 -4.21 -12.63 -26.55
C SER A 45 -4.29 -12.93 -25.04
N SER A 46 -5.36 -13.55 -24.54
CA SER A 46 -5.63 -13.71 -23.10
C SER A 46 -4.93 -14.88 -22.39
N ARG A 47 -3.90 -15.51 -22.98
CA ARG A 47 -3.19 -16.66 -22.37
C ARG A 47 -1.78 -16.36 -21.85
N TRP A 48 -1.25 -15.15 -22.05
CA TRP A 48 0.11 -14.77 -21.61
C TRP A 48 0.17 -13.65 -20.55
N ALA A 49 -0.98 -13.11 -20.14
CA ALA A 49 -1.07 -11.97 -19.23
C ALA A 49 -1.05 -12.33 -17.72
N GLY A 50 -0.90 -13.61 -17.37
CA GLY A 50 -1.02 -14.10 -15.99
C GLY A 50 0.16 -13.81 -15.06
N LEU A 51 1.28 -13.27 -15.56
CA LEU A 51 2.52 -13.08 -14.79
C LEU A 51 2.87 -11.61 -14.49
N CYS A 52 2.07 -10.63 -14.95
CA CYS A 52 2.43 -9.20 -14.90
C CYS A 52 1.72 -8.37 -13.80
N CYS A 53 1.07 -8.98 -12.81
CA CYS A 53 0.27 -8.25 -11.81
C CYS A 53 1.06 -7.46 -10.74
N VAL A 54 2.39 -7.35 -10.82
CA VAL A 54 3.18 -6.54 -9.86
C VAL A 54 3.26 -5.05 -10.25
N MET A 55 2.90 -4.66 -11.49
CA MET A 55 3.02 -3.26 -11.96
C MET A 55 1.92 -2.30 -11.46
N ALA A 56 0.86 -2.78 -10.79
CA ALA A 56 -0.30 -1.94 -10.48
C ALA A 56 -0.17 -1.07 -9.20
N LEU A 57 0.90 -1.18 -8.42
CA LEU A 57 1.00 -0.55 -7.09
C LEU A 57 1.80 0.77 -7.03
N PHE A 58 2.49 1.21 -8.09
CA PHE A 58 3.35 2.42 -8.01
C PHE A 58 3.15 3.51 -9.08
N LEU A 59 2.22 3.39 -10.03
CA LEU A 59 1.95 4.45 -11.03
C LEU A 59 0.45 4.69 -11.21
N GLY A 60 -0.20 5.18 -10.15
CA GLY A 60 -1.58 5.66 -10.19
C GLY A 60 -1.69 7.11 -10.64
N VAL A 61 -1.33 7.42 -11.89
CA VAL A 61 -1.82 8.62 -12.59
C VAL A 61 -2.21 8.19 -14.02
N PRO A 62 -3.49 8.21 -14.40
CA PRO A 62 -3.86 8.00 -15.80
C PRO A 62 -3.48 9.25 -16.59
N LEU A 63 -2.36 9.19 -17.32
CA LEU A 63 -2.09 10.12 -18.42
C LEU A 63 -3.10 9.83 -19.54
N THR A 64 -4.22 10.55 -19.55
CA THR A 64 -5.10 10.57 -20.72
C THR A 64 -4.40 11.35 -21.84
N ALA A 65 -3.78 10.63 -22.77
CA ALA A 65 -3.23 11.23 -23.98
C ALA A 65 -4.37 11.74 -24.87
N VAL A 66 -4.35 13.04 -25.18
CA VAL A 66 -5.16 13.62 -26.25
C VAL A 66 -4.45 13.30 -27.56
N ALA A 67 -4.99 12.36 -28.33
CA ALA A 67 -4.54 12.10 -29.70
C ALA A 67 -5.04 13.24 -30.60
N GLN A 68 -4.16 14.11 -31.08
CA GLN A 68 -4.42 14.93 -32.26
C GLN A 68 -3.72 14.30 -33.46
N ASN A 69 -4.52 13.80 -34.40
CA ASN A 69 -4.05 13.42 -35.72
C ASN A 69 -3.65 14.69 -36.49
N SER A 70 -2.39 14.79 -36.89
CA SER A 70 -2.00 15.59 -38.04
C SER A 70 -1.09 14.75 -38.92
N ASP A 71 -1.65 14.39 -40.06
CA ASP A 71 -1.01 13.74 -41.18
C ASP A 71 -0.04 14.74 -41.84
N SER A 72 1.26 14.46 -41.81
CA SER A 72 2.23 15.11 -42.69
C SER A 72 3.47 14.23 -42.83
N GLY A 73 3.57 13.56 -43.98
CA GLY A 73 4.78 12.86 -44.40
C GLY A 73 5.91 13.85 -44.68
N ALA A 74 7.02 13.66 -43.97
CA ALA A 74 8.36 14.07 -44.37
C ALA A 74 9.37 13.30 -43.49
N ASP A 75 10.37 12.69 -44.13
CA ASP A 75 11.55 12.10 -43.51
C ASP A 75 12.38 13.16 -42.77
N GLU A 76 11.96 13.55 -41.56
CA GLU A 76 12.80 14.30 -40.63
C GLU A 76 13.17 13.38 -39.46
N LYS A 77 14.43 12.92 -39.43
CA LYS A 77 14.99 12.32 -38.21
C LYS A 77 14.87 13.35 -37.09
N PRO A 78 14.19 13.03 -35.97
CA PRO A 78 14.02 13.99 -34.89
C PRO A 78 15.40 14.39 -34.33
N LEU A 79 15.55 15.68 -34.01
CA LEU A 79 16.75 16.20 -33.34
C LEU A 79 17.02 15.40 -32.05
N THR A 80 18.08 14.59 -32.04
CA THR A 80 18.60 13.92 -30.84
C THR A 80 19.34 14.94 -29.97
N LEU A 81 18.59 15.64 -29.12
CA LEU A 81 19.12 16.62 -28.16
C LEU A 81 19.75 15.97 -26.91
N VAL A 82 19.61 14.66 -26.72
CA VAL A 82 20.13 13.91 -25.57
C VAL A 82 20.67 12.56 -26.05
N ALA A 83 21.81 12.11 -25.51
CA ALA A 83 22.36 10.80 -25.79
C ALA A 83 21.52 9.70 -25.11
N GLU A 84 21.31 8.59 -25.80
CA GLU A 84 20.67 7.40 -25.21
C GLU A 84 21.54 6.82 -24.09
N GLY A 85 20.90 6.45 -22.98
CA GLY A 85 21.60 5.76 -21.89
C GLY A 85 21.97 4.35 -22.30
N THR A 86 23.24 3.97 -22.12
CA THR A 86 23.73 2.62 -22.41
C THR A 86 23.37 1.60 -21.33
N ARG A 87 22.91 2.06 -20.16
CA ARG A 87 22.42 1.22 -19.05
C ARG A 87 20.90 1.10 -19.11
N PRO A 88 20.33 -0.08 -18.78
CA PRO A 88 18.89 -0.22 -18.64
C PRO A 88 18.36 0.61 -17.48
N LEU A 89 17.25 1.32 -17.72
CA LEU A 89 16.49 2.04 -16.69
C LEU A 89 15.76 1.07 -15.76
N LEU A 90 15.22 -0.01 -16.31
CA LEU A 90 14.48 -1.04 -15.58
C LEU A 90 15.15 -2.39 -15.79
N THR A 91 15.29 -3.20 -14.74
CA THR A 91 15.53 -4.63 -14.89
C THR A 91 14.51 -5.43 -14.11
N ILE A 92 13.94 -6.45 -14.74
CA ILE A 92 13.15 -7.50 -14.08
C ILE A 92 13.98 -8.76 -14.19
N THR A 93 14.34 -9.36 -13.06
CA THR A 93 15.31 -10.44 -12.99
C THR A 93 14.74 -11.62 -12.24
N PHE A 94 14.94 -12.81 -12.79
CA PHE A 94 14.81 -14.10 -12.11
C PHE A 94 16.22 -14.65 -11.90
N SER A 95 16.51 -15.14 -10.69
CA SER A 95 17.85 -15.61 -10.31
C SER A 95 18.36 -16.77 -11.16
N SER A 96 17.52 -17.78 -11.35
CA SER A 96 17.74 -18.90 -12.28
C SER A 96 16.44 -19.68 -12.47
N ALA A 97 16.34 -20.48 -13.54
CA ALA A 97 15.15 -21.30 -13.77
C ALA A 97 15.05 -22.43 -12.74
N ASP A 98 16.15 -23.09 -12.40
CA ASP A 98 16.13 -24.18 -11.41
C ASP A 98 15.73 -23.69 -10.03
N ARG A 99 16.24 -22.52 -9.62
CA ARG A 99 15.86 -21.90 -8.35
C ARG A 99 14.39 -21.52 -8.35
N PHE A 100 13.92 -20.85 -9.40
CA PHE A 100 12.50 -20.51 -9.54
C PHE A 100 11.58 -21.74 -9.47
N MET A 101 11.92 -22.84 -10.15
CA MET A 101 11.16 -24.09 -10.10
C MET A 101 11.15 -24.70 -8.69
N SER A 102 12.31 -24.70 -8.01
CA SER A 102 12.45 -25.20 -6.63
C SER A 102 11.60 -24.38 -5.65
N GLU A 103 11.68 -23.05 -5.71
CA GLU A 103 10.90 -22.17 -4.84
C GLU A 103 9.39 -22.27 -5.10
N ALA A 104 8.99 -22.35 -6.38
CA ALA A 104 7.60 -22.59 -6.74
C ALA A 104 7.10 -23.92 -6.16
N LYS A 105 7.89 -25.00 -6.28
CA LYS A 105 7.58 -26.30 -5.69
C LYS A 105 7.39 -26.19 -4.19
N TYR A 106 8.32 -25.55 -3.48
CA TYR A 106 8.25 -25.34 -2.05
C TYR A 106 6.95 -24.63 -1.64
N ILE A 107 6.60 -23.53 -2.32
CA ILE A 107 5.37 -22.76 -2.04
C ILE A 107 4.13 -23.67 -2.18
N PHE A 108 4.03 -24.44 -3.27
CA PHE A 108 2.89 -25.35 -3.48
C PHE A 108 2.86 -26.50 -2.47
N ASP A 109 3.99 -27.11 -2.17
CA ASP A 109 4.11 -28.19 -1.18
C ASP A 109 3.71 -27.69 0.21
N ALA A 110 4.27 -26.58 0.68
CA ALA A 110 3.96 -25.98 1.97
C ALA A 110 2.45 -25.69 2.08
N SER A 111 1.86 -25.20 0.99
CA SER A 111 0.43 -24.89 0.92
C SER A 111 -0.51 -26.10 0.89
N GLY A 112 0.02 -27.33 0.83
CA GLY A 112 -0.74 -28.56 0.69
C GLY A 112 -1.34 -28.74 -0.71
N GLN A 113 -0.74 -28.12 -1.73
CA GLN A 113 -1.22 -28.09 -3.12
C GLN A 113 -0.17 -28.62 -4.13
N PRO A 114 0.45 -29.79 -3.91
CA PRO A 114 1.47 -30.32 -4.82
C PRO A 114 0.92 -30.59 -6.24
N GLU A 115 -0.37 -30.90 -6.36
CA GLU A 115 -1.03 -31.06 -7.67
C GLU A 115 -1.06 -29.75 -8.48
N GLY A 116 -1.14 -28.60 -7.81
CA GLY A 116 -1.05 -27.28 -8.44
C GLY A 116 0.33 -27.06 -9.09
N PHE A 117 1.40 -27.48 -8.40
CA PHE A 117 2.74 -27.47 -8.98
C PHE A 117 2.85 -28.40 -10.18
N LYS A 118 2.25 -29.60 -10.15
CA LYS A 118 2.26 -30.51 -11.32
C LYS A 118 1.62 -29.89 -12.56
N VAL A 119 0.57 -29.07 -12.43
CA VAL A 119 0.00 -28.35 -13.59
C VAL A 119 1.03 -27.40 -14.18
N PHE A 120 1.75 -26.67 -13.32
CA PHE A 120 2.82 -25.77 -13.75
C PHE A 120 4.00 -26.53 -14.36
N GLU A 121 4.46 -27.61 -13.74
CA GLU A 121 5.50 -28.52 -14.25
C GLU A 121 5.11 -29.14 -15.60
N ASN A 122 3.85 -29.54 -15.77
CA ASN A 122 3.32 -30.04 -17.04
C ASN A 122 3.32 -28.97 -18.12
N PHE A 123 2.99 -27.71 -17.78
CA PHE A 123 3.10 -26.60 -18.71
C PHE A 123 4.55 -26.37 -19.14
N VAL A 124 5.50 -26.36 -18.20
CA VAL A 124 6.93 -26.20 -18.50
C VAL A 124 7.44 -27.35 -19.39
N SER A 125 7.17 -28.60 -19.02
CA SER A 125 7.61 -29.78 -19.78
C SER A 125 6.97 -29.89 -21.17
N THR A 126 5.67 -29.62 -21.27
CA THR A 126 4.91 -29.80 -22.51
C THR A 126 5.05 -28.59 -23.42
N THR A 127 4.76 -27.39 -22.92
CA THR A 127 4.67 -26.15 -23.71
C THR A 127 6.03 -25.49 -23.90
N LEU A 128 6.88 -25.45 -22.88
CA LEU A 128 8.20 -24.81 -22.95
C LEU A 128 9.33 -25.80 -23.24
N ASN A 129 8.98 -26.98 -23.79
CA ASN A 129 9.92 -28.06 -24.08
C ASN A 129 10.84 -28.44 -22.90
N ASN A 130 10.31 -28.45 -21.68
CA ASN A 130 11.09 -28.70 -20.47
C ASN A 130 12.29 -27.73 -20.34
N LEU A 131 12.24 -26.54 -20.94
CA LEU A 131 13.37 -25.62 -20.98
C LEU A 131 14.65 -26.26 -21.57
N ASP A 132 14.51 -27.26 -22.45
CA ASP A 132 15.65 -27.89 -23.12
C ASP A 132 16.35 -26.85 -24.00
N GLY A 133 17.65 -26.66 -23.77
CA GLY A 133 18.45 -25.61 -24.42
C GLY A 133 18.53 -24.27 -23.66
N PHE A 134 17.82 -24.13 -22.54
CA PHE A 134 17.95 -23.01 -21.62
C PHE A 134 19.05 -23.29 -20.58
N SER A 135 19.98 -22.36 -20.33
CA SER A 135 20.93 -22.51 -19.21
C SER A 135 20.23 -22.18 -17.89
N ARG A 136 19.82 -23.23 -17.17
CA ARG A 136 18.89 -23.11 -16.03
C ARG A 136 19.51 -22.52 -14.76
N ASP A 137 20.83 -22.41 -14.70
CA ASP A 137 21.63 -21.87 -13.60
C ASP A 137 21.91 -20.36 -13.75
N LYS A 138 21.60 -19.78 -14.90
CA LYS A 138 21.85 -18.36 -15.19
C LYS A 138 20.61 -17.48 -14.95
N PRO A 139 20.80 -16.20 -14.59
CA PRO A 139 19.70 -15.26 -14.46
C PRO A 139 19.06 -14.97 -15.81
N PHE A 140 17.76 -14.68 -15.82
CA PHE A 140 17.00 -14.34 -17.02
C PHE A 140 15.96 -13.27 -16.70
N GLY A 141 15.43 -12.59 -17.73
CA GLY A 141 14.43 -11.55 -17.49
C GLY A 141 14.32 -10.51 -18.58
N ILE A 142 14.04 -9.26 -18.17
CA ILE A 142 13.74 -8.13 -19.06
C ILE A 142 14.59 -6.92 -18.67
N MET A 143 15.15 -6.23 -19.67
CA MET A 143 15.75 -4.91 -19.55
C MET A 143 14.85 -3.89 -20.23
N GLY A 144 14.50 -2.81 -19.52
CA GLY A 144 13.75 -1.68 -20.03
C GLY A 144 14.67 -0.48 -20.23
N TYR A 145 14.58 0.14 -21.38
CA TYR A 145 15.33 1.32 -21.77
C TYR A 145 14.36 2.47 -22.06
N LEU A 146 14.82 3.70 -21.83
CA LEU A 146 14.07 4.90 -22.13
C LEU A 146 14.76 5.62 -23.29
N PRO A 147 14.25 5.51 -24.53
CA PRO A 147 14.83 6.22 -25.66
C PRO A 147 14.60 7.72 -25.53
N VAL A 148 15.43 8.49 -26.23
CA VAL A 148 15.30 9.95 -26.32
C VAL A 148 14.28 10.28 -27.41
N ALA A 149 12.99 10.12 -27.08
CA ALA A 149 11.86 10.42 -27.95
C ALA A 149 10.77 11.19 -27.18
N PHE A 150 9.92 11.95 -27.89
CA PHE A 150 8.78 12.64 -27.28
C PHE A 150 7.45 12.27 -27.99
N PRO A 151 6.47 11.66 -27.30
CA PRO A 151 6.55 11.19 -25.90
C PRO A 151 7.51 9.99 -25.75
N PRO A 152 8.22 9.84 -24.62
CA PRO A 152 9.14 8.73 -24.44
C PRO A 152 8.34 7.44 -24.24
N MET A 153 8.57 6.46 -25.12
CA MET A 153 7.98 5.13 -25.03
C MET A 153 9.07 4.15 -24.57
N PRO A 154 8.89 3.45 -23.44
CA PRO A 154 9.91 2.52 -22.98
C PRO A 154 10.03 1.33 -23.94
N GLU A 155 11.26 0.93 -24.19
CA GLU A 155 11.61 -0.24 -25.01
C GLU A 155 12.07 -1.36 -24.11
N PHE A 156 11.60 -2.58 -24.37
CA PHE A 156 11.90 -3.72 -23.53
C PHE A 156 12.62 -4.80 -24.33
N VAL A 157 13.69 -5.36 -23.76
CA VAL A 157 14.46 -6.46 -24.34
C VAL A 157 14.49 -7.59 -23.31
N ALA A 158 13.94 -8.74 -23.67
CA ALA A 158 14.11 -9.96 -22.89
C ALA A 158 15.53 -10.50 -23.09
N PHE A 159 16.17 -11.00 -22.04
CA PHE A 159 17.42 -11.74 -22.11
C PHE A 159 17.19 -13.16 -21.60
N VAL A 160 17.47 -14.14 -22.45
CA VAL A 160 17.19 -15.57 -22.23
C VAL A 160 18.51 -16.34 -22.32
N PRO A 161 18.96 -17.02 -21.25
CA PRO A 161 20.24 -17.71 -21.26
C PRO A 161 20.18 -18.94 -22.18
N VAL A 162 21.00 -18.92 -23.22
CA VAL A 162 21.13 -20.01 -24.21
C VAL A 162 22.60 -20.15 -24.58
N GLU A 163 23.14 -21.36 -24.52
CA GLU A 163 24.57 -21.57 -24.73
C GLU A 163 24.97 -21.54 -26.21
N SER A 164 24.01 -21.75 -27.11
CA SER A 164 24.23 -21.75 -28.56
C SER A 164 22.93 -21.58 -29.35
N VAL A 165 23.05 -21.43 -30.67
CA VAL A 165 21.90 -21.35 -31.59
C VAL A 165 21.13 -22.67 -31.61
N GLU A 166 21.83 -23.80 -31.53
CA GLU A 166 21.21 -25.12 -31.42
C GLU A 166 20.39 -25.23 -30.13
N ALA A 167 20.92 -24.69 -29.02
CA ALA A 167 20.20 -24.64 -27.74
C ALA A 167 18.94 -23.77 -27.85
N ALA A 168 19.03 -22.59 -28.47
CA ALA A 168 17.87 -21.75 -28.74
C ALA A 168 16.84 -22.41 -29.67
N THR A 169 17.29 -23.16 -30.67
CA THR A 169 16.42 -23.91 -31.59
C THR A 169 15.64 -24.99 -30.84
N LYS A 170 16.30 -25.74 -29.95
CA LYS A 170 15.65 -26.73 -29.08
C LYS A 170 14.58 -26.10 -28.18
N LEU A 171 14.81 -24.89 -27.67
CA LEU A 171 13.86 -24.20 -26.80
C LEU A 171 12.53 -23.91 -27.53
N VAL A 172 12.59 -23.63 -28.83
CA VAL A 172 11.40 -23.30 -29.65
C VAL A 172 10.94 -24.43 -30.58
N GLU A 173 11.55 -25.62 -30.50
CA GLU A 173 11.32 -26.74 -31.43
C GLU A 173 9.85 -27.20 -31.49
N LYS A 174 9.13 -27.09 -30.37
CA LYS A 174 7.70 -27.42 -30.30
C LYS A 174 6.77 -26.33 -30.88
N ALA A 175 7.32 -25.15 -31.17
CA ALA A 175 6.57 -24.05 -31.78
C ALA A 175 6.75 -24.08 -33.31
N PRO A 176 5.72 -23.69 -34.09
CA PRO A 176 5.81 -23.62 -35.55
C PRO A 176 6.60 -22.38 -35.99
N VAL A 177 7.90 -22.34 -35.64
CA VAL A 177 8.79 -21.22 -35.92
C VAL A 177 10.02 -21.67 -36.70
N VAL A 178 10.56 -20.78 -37.53
CA VAL A 178 11.81 -20.99 -38.27
C VAL A 178 12.81 -19.94 -37.81
N ILE A 179 14.00 -20.38 -37.41
CA ILE A 179 15.11 -19.46 -37.09
C ILE A 179 15.95 -19.30 -38.35
N ARG A 180 16.05 -18.06 -38.85
CA ARG A 180 16.89 -17.69 -39.98
C ARG A 180 18.04 -16.84 -39.50
N LYS A 181 19.26 -17.12 -39.99
CA LYS A 181 20.42 -16.28 -39.73
C LYS A 181 20.36 -15.03 -40.60
N ASP A 182 20.64 -13.88 -40.00
CA ASP A 182 20.80 -12.58 -40.66
C ASP A 182 22.28 -12.34 -41.02
N ASP A 183 22.55 -11.34 -41.86
CA ASP A 183 23.88 -11.00 -42.36
C ASP A 183 24.78 -10.40 -41.27
N ALA A 184 24.19 -9.79 -40.24
CA ALA A 184 24.91 -9.24 -39.10
C ALA A 184 25.32 -10.31 -38.07
N GLU A 185 26.48 -10.12 -37.45
CA GLU A 185 27.03 -11.08 -36.48
C GLU A 185 26.08 -11.31 -35.29
N GLY A 186 25.81 -12.58 -34.98
CA GLY A 186 24.93 -12.97 -33.88
C GLY A 186 23.44 -12.69 -34.11
N ARG A 187 23.03 -12.14 -35.27
CA ARG A 187 21.63 -11.81 -35.54
C ARG A 187 20.86 -12.95 -36.21
N TYR A 188 19.62 -13.10 -35.77
CA TYR A 188 18.69 -14.09 -36.26
C TYR A 188 17.28 -13.50 -36.33
N GLU A 189 16.47 -13.99 -37.26
CA GLU A 189 15.04 -13.76 -37.31
C GLU A 189 14.32 -15.03 -36.85
N VAL A 190 13.38 -14.90 -35.92
CA VAL A 190 12.46 -15.99 -35.58
C VAL A 190 11.13 -15.73 -36.26
N ILE A 191 10.87 -16.51 -37.32
CA ILE A 191 9.70 -16.39 -38.17
C ILE A 191 8.62 -17.32 -37.64
N GLY A 192 7.59 -16.77 -37.02
CA GLY A 192 6.40 -17.49 -36.58
C GLY A 192 5.20 -17.27 -37.50
N PRO A 193 4.05 -17.94 -37.25
CA PRO A 193 2.91 -17.93 -38.15
C PRO A 193 2.28 -16.54 -38.37
N ASN A 194 2.38 -15.66 -37.37
CA ASN A 194 1.71 -14.35 -37.36
C ASN A 194 2.68 -13.18 -37.12
N ARG A 195 3.97 -13.45 -36.90
CA ARG A 195 4.97 -12.44 -36.58
C ARG A 195 6.38 -12.98 -36.83
N THR A 196 7.25 -12.10 -37.29
CA THR A 196 8.71 -12.29 -37.25
C THR A 196 9.24 -11.40 -36.15
N PHE A 197 10.20 -11.87 -35.35
CA PHE A 197 10.87 -11.03 -34.37
C PHE A 197 12.39 -11.22 -34.45
N PRO A 198 13.16 -10.12 -34.34
CA PRO A 198 14.62 -10.16 -34.38
C PRO A 198 15.16 -10.71 -33.05
N VAL A 199 16.30 -11.38 -33.12
CA VAL A 199 17.01 -11.94 -31.97
C VAL A 199 18.51 -11.70 -32.14
N LEU A 200 19.15 -11.23 -31.08
CA LEU A 200 20.61 -11.12 -31.00
C LEU A 200 21.15 -12.16 -30.03
N MET A 201 22.03 -13.05 -30.49
CA MET A 201 22.76 -14.00 -29.66
C MET A 201 24.11 -13.40 -29.26
N LYS A 202 24.32 -13.14 -27.97
CA LYS A 202 25.55 -12.53 -27.45
C LYS A 202 25.77 -12.95 -25.99
N ASP A 203 27.03 -13.15 -25.59
CA ASP A 203 27.43 -13.44 -24.20
C ASP A 203 26.73 -14.66 -23.55
N GLY A 204 26.28 -15.62 -24.36
CA GLY A 204 25.52 -16.79 -23.90
C GLY A 204 24.05 -16.48 -23.58
N TYR A 205 23.49 -15.44 -24.19
CA TYR A 205 22.10 -15.03 -24.10
C TYR A 205 21.50 -14.75 -25.47
N ALA A 206 20.20 -15.01 -25.60
CA ALA A 206 19.34 -14.49 -26.65
C ALA A 206 18.65 -13.22 -26.15
N PHE A 207 18.88 -12.12 -26.83
CA PHE A 207 18.22 -10.84 -26.62
C PHE A 207 17.05 -10.71 -27.60
N ILE A 208 15.85 -10.48 -27.08
CA ILE A 208 14.60 -10.50 -27.84
C ILE A 208 13.82 -9.22 -27.52
N PRO A 209 13.66 -8.29 -28.48
CA PRO A 209 12.81 -7.12 -28.29
C PRO A 209 11.36 -7.53 -28.03
N LEU A 210 10.72 -6.90 -27.05
CA LEU A 210 9.34 -7.15 -26.67
C LEU A 210 8.44 -6.05 -27.23
N GLY A 211 7.29 -6.45 -27.78
CA GLY A 211 6.32 -5.55 -28.39
C GLY A 211 5.51 -6.28 -29.46
N ASN A 212 4.52 -5.59 -30.03
CA ASN A 212 3.78 -6.13 -31.18
C ASN A 212 4.59 -5.98 -32.47
N ASP A 213 5.36 -4.91 -32.59
CA ASP A 213 6.22 -4.59 -33.73
C ASP A 213 7.46 -3.83 -33.22
N PRO A 214 8.39 -4.51 -32.53
CA PRO A 214 9.53 -3.84 -31.93
C PRO A 214 10.57 -3.48 -33.01
N PRO A 215 11.15 -2.27 -32.98
CA PRO A 215 12.20 -1.88 -33.92
C PRO A 215 13.44 -2.76 -33.80
N GLU A 216 14.03 -3.17 -34.93
CA GLU A 216 15.24 -4.01 -34.94
C GLU A 216 16.47 -3.26 -34.40
N GLU A 217 16.45 -1.93 -34.53
CA GLU A 217 17.49 -1.00 -34.06
C GLU A 217 17.65 -1.06 -32.54
N VAL A 218 16.64 -1.57 -31.82
CA VAL A 218 16.75 -1.82 -30.38
C VAL A 218 17.92 -2.75 -30.06
N LEU A 219 18.26 -3.68 -30.95
CA LEU A 219 19.38 -4.59 -30.77
C LEU A 219 20.74 -4.00 -31.20
N ASP A 220 20.76 -2.84 -31.86
CA ASP A 220 22.00 -2.15 -32.29
C ASP A 220 22.73 -1.49 -31.11
N ARG A 221 22.04 -1.30 -29.99
CA ARG A 221 22.63 -0.71 -28.78
C ARG A 221 23.66 -1.63 -28.14
N GLU A 222 24.54 -1.03 -27.34
CA GLU A 222 25.46 -1.78 -26.50
C GLU A 222 24.69 -2.46 -25.35
N LEU A 223 24.23 -3.69 -25.58
CA LEU A 223 23.58 -4.50 -24.56
C LEU A 223 24.64 -5.08 -23.59
N PRO A 224 24.47 -4.86 -22.26
CA PRO A 224 25.39 -5.37 -21.24
C PRO A 224 25.24 -6.88 -21.05
N ASP A 225 26.31 -7.54 -20.61
CA ASP A 225 26.29 -8.94 -20.15
C ASP A 225 25.36 -9.07 -18.92
N PRO A 226 24.22 -9.80 -19.03
CA PRO A 226 23.25 -9.93 -17.95
C PRO A 226 23.84 -10.60 -16.71
N ALA A 227 24.77 -11.54 -16.87
CA ALA A 227 25.38 -12.23 -15.73
C ALA A 227 26.19 -11.27 -14.87
N LYS A 228 26.94 -10.34 -15.52
CA LYS A 228 27.71 -9.31 -14.81
C LYS A 228 26.83 -8.22 -14.23
N LEU A 229 25.85 -7.73 -15.01
CA LEU A 229 24.95 -6.66 -14.57
C LEU A 229 24.12 -7.07 -13.34
N LEU A 230 23.70 -8.33 -13.29
CA LEU A 230 22.70 -8.82 -12.34
C LEU A 230 23.28 -9.71 -11.23
N ALA A 231 24.59 -9.96 -11.21
CA ALA A 231 25.24 -10.87 -10.26
C ALA A 231 24.79 -10.66 -8.80
N GLY A 232 24.89 -9.41 -8.30
CA GLY A 232 24.48 -9.09 -6.93
C GLY A 232 22.97 -9.23 -6.70
N GLN A 233 22.14 -8.94 -7.71
CA GLN A 233 20.69 -9.05 -7.60
C GLN A 233 20.23 -10.51 -7.58
N ALA A 234 20.76 -11.33 -8.49
CA ALA A 234 20.45 -12.76 -8.59
C ALA A 234 20.95 -13.57 -7.38
N GLN A 235 22.01 -13.11 -6.72
CA GLN A 235 22.47 -13.69 -5.46
C GLN A 235 21.53 -13.36 -4.29
N GLN A 236 21.09 -12.10 -4.21
CA GLN A 236 20.29 -11.61 -3.08
C GLN A 236 18.82 -12.04 -3.18
N PHE A 237 18.24 -12.09 -4.37
CA PHE A 237 16.81 -12.29 -4.59
C PHE A 237 16.52 -13.45 -5.53
N ASP A 238 15.34 -14.06 -5.39
CA ASP A 238 14.79 -15.01 -6.36
C ASP A 238 14.22 -14.29 -7.58
N ILE A 239 13.48 -13.22 -7.31
CA ILE A 239 12.87 -12.32 -8.29
C ILE A 239 13.16 -10.90 -7.83
N ALA A 240 13.54 -10.02 -8.74
CA ALA A 240 13.67 -8.61 -8.39
C ALA A 240 13.35 -7.68 -9.55
N VAL A 241 12.80 -6.52 -9.21
CA VAL A 241 12.56 -5.40 -10.11
C VAL A 241 13.45 -4.25 -9.64
N ARG A 242 14.28 -3.71 -10.52
CA ARG A 242 15.17 -2.59 -10.20
C ARG A 242 14.94 -1.45 -11.18
N LEU A 243 14.78 -0.24 -10.63
CA LEU A 243 14.84 1.02 -11.35
C LEU A 243 16.23 1.65 -11.12
N ASP A 244 17.06 1.75 -12.16
CA ASP A 244 18.34 2.47 -12.14
C ASP A 244 18.10 3.94 -12.50
N VAL A 245 17.71 4.74 -11.50
CA VAL A 245 17.42 6.17 -11.67
C VAL A 245 18.65 6.91 -12.19
N GLU A 246 19.85 6.43 -11.83
CA GLU A 246 21.12 7.00 -12.28
C GLU A 246 21.30 6.91 -13.81
N SER A 247 20.66 5.94 -14.46
CA SER A 247 20.74 5.77 -15.92
C SER A 247 20.02 6.86 -16.72
N ILE A 248 19.10 7.63 -16.10
CA ILE A 248 18.40 8.72 -16.77
C ILE A 248 19.40 9.85 -17.06
N PRO A 249 19.58 10.29 -18.32
CA PRO A 249 20.47 11.40 -18.65
C PRO A 249 20.08 12.70 -17.95
N VAL A 250 21.06 13.52 -17.58
CA VAL A 250 20.85 14.77 -16.84
C VAL A 250 19.87 15.72 -17.54
N ALA A 251 19.99 15.88 -18.86
CA ALA A 251 19.10 16.72 -19.64
C ALA A 251 17.63 16.24 -19.57
N THR A 252 17.41 14.93 -19.64
CA THR A 252 16.09 14.32 -19.50
C THR A 252 15.52 14.53 -18.10
N ARG A 253 16.34 14.39 -17.04
CA ARG A 253 15.91 14.69 -15.66
C ARG A 253 15.49 16.14 -15.51
N THR A 254 16.27 17.07 -16.04
CA THR A 254 15.95 18.52 -16.00
C THR A 254 14.65 18.82 -16.73
N LEU A 255 14.43 18.24 -17.90
CA LEU A 255 13.19 18.41 -18.67
C LEU A 255 11.98 17.84 -17.92
N LEU A 256 12.06 16.59 -17.46
CA LEU A 256 10.99 15.94 -16.69
C LEU A 256 10.64 16.74 -15.43
N MET A 257 11.64 17.19 -14.68
CA MET A 257 11.43 18.01 -13.49
C MET A 257 10.81 19.37 -13.83
N GLY A 258 11.16 19.97 -14.96
CA GLY A 258 10.55 21.21 -15.43
C GLY A 258 9.05 21.05 -15.73
N LEU A 259 8.68 19.97 -16.44
CA LEU A 259 7.29 19.64 -16.75
C LEU A 259 6.48 19.33 -15.48
N ILE A 260 7.01 18.50 -14.58
CA ILE A 260 6.35 18.14 -13.32
C ILE A 260 6.16 19.37 -12.44
N SER A 261 7.21 20.20 -12.28
CA SER A 261 7.13 21.42 -11.46
C SER A 261 6.09 22.39 -12.00
N SER A 262 6.05 22.59 -13.32
CA SER A 262 5.06 23.45 -13.97
C SER A 262 3.64 22.93 -13.77
N GLY A 263 3.41 21.62 -13.97
CA GLY A 263 2.11 20.99 -13.74
C GLY A 263 1.64 21.14 -12.29
N ILE A 264 2.49 20.78 -11.32
CA ILE A 264 2.17 20.87 -9.90
C ILE A 264 1.90 22.33 -9.50
N SER A 265 2.71 23.29 -9.94
CA SER A 265 2.51 24.72 -9.60
C SER A 265 1.12 25.23 -10.01
N THR A 266 0.56 24.77 -11.14
CA THR A 266 -0.81 25.16 -11.52
C THR A 266 -1.88 24.60 -10.56
N THR A 267 -1.68 23.38 -10.06
CA THR A 267 -2.60 22.75 -9.10
C THR A 267 -2.46 23.29 -7.68
N LEU A 268 -1.33 23.91 -7.35
CA LEU A 268 -1.05 24.51 -6.05
C LEU A 268 -1.57 25.95 -5.93
N GLN A 269 -2.29 26.49 -6.91
CA GLN A 269 -3.00 27.77 -6.74
C GLN A 269 -4.12 27.62 -5.71
N GLN A 270 -4.38 28.68 -4.94
CA GLN A 270 -5.49 28.73 -3.99
C GLN A 270 -6.82 28.54 -4.72
N ARG A 271 -7.67 27.66 -4.20
CA ARG A 271 -8.99 27.39 -4.78
C ARG A 271 -9.98 28.46 -4.34
N ASP A 272 -11.01 28.67 -5.14
CA ASP A 272 -12.10 29.58 -4.79
C ASP A 272 -12.74 29.16 -3.46
N GLY A 273 -12.76 30.08 -2.49
CA GLY A 273 -13.33 29.84 -1.15
C GLY A 273 -12.47 29.00 -0.20
N GLU A 274 -11.23 28.66 -0.57
CA GLU A 274 -10.30 27.94 0.30
C GLU A 274 -9.74 28.87 1.40
N PRO A 275 -9.91 28.53 2.70
CA PRO A 275 -9.30 29.30 3.78
C PRO A 275 -7.78 29.35 3.66
N GLU A 276 -7.16 30.48 4.02
CA GLU A 276 -5.72 30.69 3.90
C GLU A 276 -4.89 29.63 4.65
N GLY A 277 -5.32 29.22 5.84
CA GLY A 277 -4.64 28.16 6.60
C GLY A 277 -4.66 26.81 5.86
N ALA A 278 -5.82 26.43 5.33
CA ALA A 278 -5.97 25.21 4.53
C ALA A 278 -5.16 25.25 3.23
N TYR A 279 -5.15 26.41 2.55
CA TYR A 279 -4.33 26.65 1.37
C TYR A 279 -2.84 26.49 1.67
N ARG A 280 -2.33 27.08 2.75
CA ARG A 280 -0.92 26.94 3.16
C ARG A 280 -0.53 25.51 3.42
N ILE A 281 -1.33 24.79 4.22
CA ILE A 281 -1.10 23.36 4.51
C ILE A 281 -0.99 22.57 3.19
N ARG A 282 -1.97 22.74 2.30
CA ARG A 282 -2.00 22.03 1.02
C ARG A 282 -0.82 22.39 0.12
N ARG A 283 -0.49 23.68 0.04
CA ARG A 283 0.63 24.17 -0.76
C ARG A 283 1.95 23.61 -0.26
N THR A 284 2.20 23.70 1.03
CA THR A 284 3.41 23.20 1.67
C THR A 284 3.56 21.69 1.50
N GLU A 285 2.48 20.91 1.65
CA GLU A 285 2.51 19.46 1.35
C GLU A 285 2.82 19.17 -0.12
N GLY A 286 2.27 19.97 -1.05
CA GLY A 286 2.58 19.86 -2.48
C GLY A 286 4.03 20.17 -2.82
N GLU A 287 4.58 21.24 -2.25
CA GLU A 287 5.98 21.65 -2.40
C GLU A 287 6.94 20.62 -1.77
N ARG A 288 6.59 20.08 -0.59
CA ARG A 288 7.32 18.98 0.08
C ARG A 288 7.34 17.72 -0.78
N GLY A 289 6.21 17.34 -1.35
CA GLY A 289 6.11 16.19 -2.26
C GLY A 289 6.94 16.37 -3.53
N LEU A 290 6.93 17.57 -4.13
CA LEU A 290 7.77 17.91 -5.29
C LEU A 290 9.26 17.83 -4.95
N GLU A 291 9.67 18.33 -3.78
CA GLU A 291 11.07 18.27 -3.34
C GLU A 291 11.51 16.83 -3.06
N ALA A 292 10.65 15.99 -2.48
CA ALA A 292 10.92 14.57 -2.29
C ALA A 292 11.11 13.85 -3.63
N LEU A 293 10.25 14.13 -4.61
CA LEU A 293 10.37 13.59 -5.96
C LEU A 293 11.62 14.10 -6.69
N ARG A 294 11.96 15.39 -6.54
CA ARG A 294 13.20 15.96 -7.08
C ARG A 294 14.40 15.21 -6.53
N MET A 295 14.49 15.06 -5.21
CA MET A 295 15.58 14.33 -4.57
C MET A 295 15.63 12.87 -5.03
N LEU A 296 14.49 12.19 -5.20
CA LEU A 296 14.44 10.84 -5.75
C LEU A 296 15.04 10.81 -7.16
N ILE A 297 14.66 11.72 -8.06
CA ILE A 297 15.15 11.73 -9.45
C ILE A 297 16.62 12.16 -9.55
N THR A 298 17.07 13.09 -8.70
CA THR A 298 18.41 13.68 -8.82
C THR A 298 19.46 13.05 -7.91
N GLU A 299 19.07 12.48 -6.78
CA GLU A 299 19.98 12.00 -5.73
C GLU A 299 19.81 10.51 -5.40
N CYS A 300 18.79 9.82 -5.93
CA CYS A 300 18.73 8.36 -5.86
C CYS A 300 19.58 7.73 -6.97
N GLN A 301 20.31 6.68 -6.61
CA GLN A 301 20.98 5.83 -7.57
C GLN A 301 20.02 4.78 -8.12
N LYS A 302 19.49 3.94 -7.23
CA LYS A 302 18.69 2.75 -7.58
C LYS A 302 17.57 2.53 -6.58
N ILE A 303 16.45 2.01 -7.08
CA ILE A 303 15.37 1.47 -6.25
C ILE A 303 15.20 0.01 -6.66
N THR A 304 15.26 -0.92 -5.71
CA THR A 304 15.08 -2.35 -5.96
C THR A 304 13.93 -2.90 -5.10
N LEU A 305 12.96 -3.55 -5.73
CA LEU A 305 11.99 -4.42 -5.07
C LEU A 305 12.44 -5.87 -5.30
N GLY A 306 12.80 -6.57 -4.23
CA GLY A 306 13.28 -7.95 -4.28
C GLY A 306 12.39 -8.90 -3.51
N LEU A 307 12.17 -10.09 -4.04
CA LEU A 307 11.51 -11.21 -3.36
C LEU A 307 12.54 -12.32 -3.15
N LYS A 308 12.59 -12.86 -1.94
CA LYS A 308 13.47 -13.94 -1.54
C LYS A 308 12.68 -14.98 -0.75
N VAL A 309 12.67 -16.22 -1.22
CA VAL A 309 12.11 -17.35 -0.47
C VAL A 309 13.23 -17.95 0.38
N GLU A 310 13.01 -18.03 1.68
CA GLU A 310 13.94 -18.59 2.65
C GLU A 310 13.37 -19.92 3.17
N GLN A 311 13.53 -21.00 2.38
CA GLN A 311 12.95 -22.30 2.70
C GLN A 311 13.36 -22.81 4.09
N ALA A 312 14.64 -22.60 4.47
CA ALA A 312 15.19 -23.04 5.75
C ALA A 312 14.58 -22.34 6.97
N GLU A 313 14.07 -21.12 6.78
CA GLU A 313 13.42 -20.32 7.82
C GLU A 313 11.90 -20.29 7.68
N HIS A 314 11.37 -21.09 6.75
CA HIS A 314 9.95 -21.15 6.41
C HIS A 314 9.31 -19.77 6.14
N ALA A 315 10.04 -18.88 5.46
CA ALA A 315 9.62 -17.49 5.27
C ALA A 315 9.83 -16.97 3.86
N VAL A 316 9.15 -15.87 3.54
CA VAL A 316 9.37 -15.06 2.34
C VAL A 316 9.70 -13.64 2.76
N ASN A 317 10.80 -13.10 2.24
CA ASN A 317 11.21 -11.72 2.43
C ASN A 317 10.89 -10.91 1.16
N ILE A 318 10.25 -9.76 1.35
CA ILE A 318 10.04 -8.73 0.33
C ILE A 318 10.84 -7.51 0.77
N ASP A 319 11.90 -7.18 0.02
CA ASP A 319 12.80 -6.08 0.34
C ASP A 319 12.57 -4.92 -0.64
N ILE A 320 12.46 -3.70 -0.10
CA ILE A 320 12.59 -2.45 -0.84
C ILE A 320 13.94 -1.85 -0.46
N LEU A 321 14.84 -1.73 -1.44
CA LEU A 321 16.16 -1.12 -1.27
C LEU A 321 16.18 0.20 -2.02
N ILE A 322 16.62 1.25 -1.34
CA ILE A 322 16.83 2.57 -1.92
C ILE A 322 18.30 2.92 -1.71
N ASP A 323 19.04 2.98 -2.81
CA ASP A 323 20.44 3.41 -2.84
C ASP A 323 20.48 4.89 -3.18
N ALA A 324 21.15 5.68 -2.36
CA ALA A 324 21.42 7.08 -2.63
C ALA A 324 22.75 7.24 -3.37
N LEU A 325 22.90 8.33 -4.13
CA LEU A 325 24.19 8.69 -4.71
C LEU A 325 25.19 9.02 -3.59
N ASP A 326 26.42 8.53 -3.74
CA ASP A 326 27.49 8.75 -2.76
C ASP A 326 27.71 10.26 -2.49
N GLY A 327 27.74 10.62 -1.20
CA GLY A 327 27.96 12.00 -0.77
C GLY A 327 26.78 12.96 -0.97
N SER A 328 25.67 12.49 -1.54
CA SER A 328 24.44 13.27 -1.74
C SER A 328 23.82 13.74 -0.44
N LYS A 329 22.92 14.73 -0.51
CA LYS A 329 22.14 15.17 0.65
C LYS A 329 21.19 14.06 1.08
N PHE A 330 20.60 13.35 0.12
CA PHE A 330 19.72 12.22 0.37
C PHE A 330 20.40 11.11 1.20
N MET A 331 21.63 10.74 0.83
CA MET A 331 22.43 9.77 1.58
C MET A 331 22.61 10.25 3.03
N LYS A 332 23.06 11.50 3.23
CA LYS A 332 23.26 12.06 4.58
C LYS A 332 21.98 12.02 5.41
N GLU A 333 20.83 12.37 4.83
CA GLU A 333 19.53 12.33 5.51
C GLU A 333 19.16 10.90 5.93
N ILE A 334 19.39 9.89 5.08
CA ILE A 334 19.15 8.49 5.41
C ILE A 334 20.02 8.05 6.61
N PHE A 335 21.33 8.30 6.58
CA PHE A 335 22.22 7.89 7.68
C PHE A 335 21.95 8.64 8.98
N GLN A 336 21.64 9.94 8.90
CA GLN A 336 21.27 10.75 10.06
C GLN A 336 19.98 10.26 10.73
N SER A 337 19.08 9.62 9.98
CA SER A 337 17.79 9.16 10.50
C SER A 337 17.92 8.24 11.71
N THR A 338 19.02 7.50 11.87
CA THR A 338 19.20 6.52 12.96
C THR A 338 20.12 7.00 14.10
N GLU A 339 20.49 8.27 14.13
CA GLU A 339 21.49 8.79 15.09
C GLU A 339 21.01 8.79 16.56
N LYS A 340 19.69 8.84 16.79
CA LYS A 340 19.11 8.80 18.15
C LYS A 340 18.31 7.52 18.36
N PRO A 341 18.59 6.74 19.43
CA PRO A 341 17.76 5.60 19.81
C PRO A 341 16.41 6.06 20.37
N SER A 342 15.42 5.16 20.33
CA SER A 342 14.11 5.41 20.93
C SER A 342 14.21 5.46 22.47
N TYR A 343 13.49 6.39 23.08
CA TYR A 343 13.22 6.41 24.52
C TYR A 343 12.35 5.22 24.95
N PHE A 344 11.55 4.67 24.04
CA PHE A 344 10.58 3.60 24.30
C PHE A 344 11.13 2.19 24.05
N ILE A 345 12.41 2.03 23.71
CA ILE A 345 13.08 0.70 23.60
C ILE A 345 12.70 -0.22 24.76
N PRO A 346 12.62 0.26 26.03
CA PRO A 346 12.36 -0.64 27.12
C PRO A 346 10.99 -1.34 27.14
N LEU A 347 10.04 -0.82 26.36
CA LEU A 347 8.66 -1.28 26.30
C LEU A 347 8.40 -2.25 25.16
N LEU A 348 9.32 -2.36 24.21
CA LEU A 348 9.14 -3.19 23.02
C LEU A 348 9.11 -4.67 23.40
N ASP A 349 8.06 -5.34 22.93
CA ASP A 349 7.84 -6.76 23.11
C ASP A 349 7.46 -7.39 21.77
N ASP A 350 8.27 -8.37 21.37
CA ASP A 350 8.19 -9.06 20.08
C ASP A 350 7.04 -10.07 20.03
N ASP A 351 6.47 -10.44 21.18
CA ASP A 351 5.40 -11.43 21.32
C ASP A 351 4.00 -10.78 21.36
N ALA A 352 3.94 -9.45 21.36
CA ALA A 352 2.68 -8.71 21.34
C ALA A 352 1.90 -8.91 20.03
N ALA A 353 0.56 -8.95 20.09
CA ALA A 353 -0.29 -9.12 18.90
C ALA A 353 0.07 -8.15 17.77
N VAL A 354 0.28 -6.89 18.13
CA VAL A 354 0.81 -5.85 17.25
C VAL A 354 1.77 -4.99 18.07
N SER A 355 2.94 -4.71 17.52
CA SER A 355 3.91 -3.77 18.08
C SER A 355 4.42 -2.86 16.97
N LEU A 356 4.48 -1.55 17.22
CA LEU A 356 5.00 -0.52 16.36
C LEU A 356 6.02 0.29 17.14
N SER A 357 7.19 0.49 16.56
CA SER A 357 8.22 1.38 17.07
C SER A 357 8.82 2.19 15.93
N MET A 358 8.99 3.49 16.17
CA MET A 358 9.66 4.38 15.23
C MET A 358 10.49 5.39 16.01
N SER A 359 11.78 5.47 15.71
CA SER A 359 12.68 6.51 16.20
C SER A 359 13.55 6.97 15.06
N SER A 360 13.28 8.17 14.55
CA SER A 360 13.97 8.73 13.40
C SER A 360 14.28 10.20 13.58
N ILE A 361 15.44 10.62 13.09
CA ILE A 361 15.72 12.04 12.85
C ILE A 361 15.06 12.44 11.53
N MET A 362 14.17 13.42 11.63
CA MET A 362 13.50 14.05 10.50
C MET A 362 14.51 14.84 9.66
N ALA A 363 14.37 14.77 8.34
CA ALA A 363 15.19 15.56 7.42
C ALA A 363 14.94 17.05 7.60
N GLU A 364 15.96 17.86 7.33
CA GLU A 364 15.87 19.32 7.51
C GLU A 364 14.77 19.94 6.63
N ARG A 365 14.57 19.41 5.41
CA ARG A 365 13.48 19.86 4.52
C ARG A 365 12.10 19.65 5.13
N ASP A 366 11.92 18.51 5.81
CA ASP A 366 10.62 18.11 6.37
C ASP A 366 10.36 18.96 7.61
N LYS A 367 11.39 19.26 8.43
CA LYS A 367 11.28 20.24 9.52
C LYS A 367 10.76 21.58 9.01
N THR A 368 11.39 22.16 7.99
CA THR A 368 10.97 23.46 7.44
C THR A 368 9.52 23.41 6.95
N ALA A 369 9.15 22.35 6.22
CA ALA A 369 7.78 22.18 5.74
C ALA A 369 6.76 22.04 6.88
N TYR A 370 7.03 21.23 7.89
CA TYR A 370 6.11 21.06 9.01
C TYR A 370 5.98 22.32 9.87
N ILE A 371 7.04 23.12 10.03
CA ILE A 371 6.95 24.41 10.72
C ILE A 371 6.03 25.38 9.94
N GLU A 372 6.16 25.48 8.61
CA GLU A 372 5.24 26.29 7.80
C GLU A 372 3.81 25.74 7.86
N MET A 373 3.65 24.41 7.85
CA MET A 373 2.33 23.77 8.01
C MET A 373 1.70 24.12 9.37
N MET A 374 2.51 24.21 10.44
CA MET A 374 2.05 24.60 11.77
C MET A 374 1.50 26.03 11.81
N GLU A 375 2.01 26.95 11.00
CA GLU A 375 1.39 28.28 10.84
C GLU A 375 -0.02 28.18 10.25
N GLY A 376 -0.20 27.35 9.22
CA GLY A 376 -1.53 27.06 8.67
C GLY A 376 -2.46 26.41 9.69
N VAL A 377 -1.95 25.50 10.53
CA VAL A 377 -2.71 24.90 11.64
C VAL A 377 -3.12 25.93 12.68
N LYS A 378 -2.22 26.84 13.09
CA LYS A 378 -2.54 27.93 14.03
C LYS A 378 -3.69 28.80 13.50
N MET A 379 -3.66 29.13 12.21
CA MET A 379 -4.73 29.89 11.56
C MET A 379 -6.05 29.12 11.55
N GLU A 380 -6.02 27.83 11.24
CA GLU A 380 -7.22 27.00 11.14
C GLU A 380 -7.84 26.72 12.52
N VAL A 381 -7.02 26.48 13.54
CA VAL A 381 -7.50 26.37 14.94
C VAL A 381 -8.18 27.66 15.38
N THR A 382 -7.57 28.81 15.08
CA THR A 382 -8.15 30.13 15.35
C THR A 382 -9.50 30.32 14.66
N ARG A 383 -9.58 30.00 13.37
CA ARG A 383 -10.81 30.08 12.57
C ARG A 383 -11.91 29.17 13.15
N LEU A 384 -11.58 27.91 13.44
CA LEU A 384 -12.54 26.94 13.99
C LEU A 384 -13.07 27.37 15.36
N ILE A 385 -12.23 27.96 16.22
CA ILE A 385 -12.66 28.49 17.51
C ILE A 385 -13.64 29.65 17.33
N ASP A 386 -13.37 30.58 16.42
CA ASP A 386 -14.25 31.73 16.15
C ASP A 386 -15.59 31.29 15.53
N GLU A 387 -15.56 30.47 14.48
CA GLU A 387 -16.76 30.01 13.77
C GLU A 387 -17.70 29.18 14.64
N ASN A 388 -17.13 28.31 15.49
CA ASN A 388 -17.91 27.49 16.41
C ASN A 388 -18.17 28.20 17.75
N LYS A 389 -17.71 29.45 17.92
CA LYS A 389 -17.89 30.28 19.12
C LYS A 389 -17.38 29.59 20.40
N LEU A 390 -16.20 28.98 20.33
CA LEU A 390 -15.58 28.17 21.38
C LEU A 390 -14.81 29.01 22.42
N GLY A 391 -15.25 30.24 22.67
CA GLY A 391 -14.59 31.19 23.57
C GLY A 391 -13.59 32.12 22.86
N ALA A 392 -12.68 32.70 23.63
CA ALA A 392 -11.72 33.69 23.11
C ALA A 392 -10.73 33.02 22.14
N THR A 393 -10.47 33.71 21.03
CA THR A 393 -9.45 33.31 20.06
C THR A 393 -8.09 33.18 20.75
N PRO A 394 -7.37 32.05 20.57
CA PRO A 394 -6.09 31.84 21.22
C PRO A 394 -5.02 32.78 20.65
N ASP A 395 -4.26 33.43 21.53
CA ASP A 395 -3.00 34.09 21.21
C ASP A 395 -1.80 33.20 21.63
N GLU A 396 -0.57 33.64 21.35
CA GLU A 396 0.65 32.90 21.69
C GLU A 396 0.82 32.61 23.20
N ASN A 397 0.19 33.40 24.07
CA ASN A 397 0.27 33.25 25.53
C ASN A 397 -0.89 32.41 26.10
N SER A 398 -1.93 32.16 25.32
CA SER A 398 -3.04 31.28 25.71
C SER A 398 -2.57 29.82 25.83
N PRO A 399 -3.24 28.98 26.64
CA PRO A 399 -2.86 27.57 26.78
C PRO A 399 -2.80 26.81 25.44
N ILE A 400 -3.76 27.05 24.53
CA ILE A 400 -3.76 26.46 23.19
C ILE A 400 -2.58 27.00 22.35
N GLY A 401 -2.28 28.30 22.41
CA GLY A 401 -1.15 28.89 21.68
C GLY A 401 0.21 28.36 22.18
N GLN A 402 0.36 28.18 23.48
CA GLN A 402 1.54 27.56 24.08
C GLN A 402 1.68 26.08 23.70
N ALA A 403 0.58 25.32 23.65
CA ALA A 403 0.60 23.96 23.14
C ALA A 403 1.02 23.91 21.66
N LEU A 404 0.46 24.76 20.80
CA LEU A 404 0.90 24.82 19.39
C LEU A 404 2.39 25.17 19.26
N SER A 405 2.91 26.03 20.14
CA SER A 405 4.34 26.34 20.23
C SER A 405 5.18 25.15 20.70
N ALA A 406 4.67 24.34 21.63
CA ALA A 406 5.33 23.12 22.09
C ALA A 406 5.40 22.05 20.99
N VAL A 407 4.34 21.90 20.16
CA VAL A 407 4.39 21.06 18.94
C VAL A 407 5.49 21.56 18.00
N GLN A 408 5.56 22.88 17.76
CA GLN A 408 6.59 23.47 16.90
C GLN A 408 8.01 23.18 17.43
N LYS A 409 8.26 23.37 18.73
CA LYS A 409 9.56 23.03 19.34
C LYS A 409 9.91 21.55 19.24
N THR A 410 8.91 20.67 19.39
CA THR A 410 9.10 19.23 19.18
C THR A 410 9.53 18.94 17.73
N LEU A 411 8.92 19.61 16.74
CA LEU A 411 9.34 19.50 15.33
C LEU A 411 10.76 20.07 15.11
N GLU A 412 11.10 21.16 15.80
CA GLU A 412 12.44 21.77 15.75
C GLU A 412 13.54 20.86 16.30
N GLU A 413 13.23 19.99 17.28
CA GLU A 413 14.14 18.95 17.77
C GLU A 413 14.43 17.88 16.70
N ARG A 414 13.53 17.71 15.73
CA ARG A 414 13.59 16.74 14.62
C ARG A 414 13.55 15.27 15.03
N HIS A 415 13.52 14.92 16.31
CA HIS A 415 13.46 13.53 16.74
C HIS A 415 12.02 13.06 16.83
N VAL A 416 11.59 12.29 15.83
CA VAL A 416 10.30 11.60 15.88
C VAL A 416 10.51 10.27 16.59
N ASP A 417 9.87 10.10 17.75
CA ASP A 417 10.02 8.91 18.60
C ASP A 417 8.64 8.48 19.11
N VAL A 418 8.17 7.33 18.63
CA VAL A 418 6.81 6.83 18.82
C VAL A 418 6.83 5.32 19.09
N PHE A 419 5.94 4.90 19.96
CA PHE A 419 5.66 3.49 20.24
C PHE A 419 4.16 3.26 20.30
N ALA A 420 3.69 2.11 19.80
CA ALA A 420 2.33 1.64 20.02
C ALA A 420 2.30 0.12 20.07
N GLN A 421 1.55 -0.46 21.01
CA GLN A 421 1.49 -1.91 21.16
C GLN A 421 0.16 -2.37 21.75
N PHE A 422 -0.22 -3.60 21.40
CA PHE A 422 -1.38 -4.27 21.96
C PHE A 422 -0.99 -4.97 23.26
N TYR A 423 -1.80 -4.75 24.29
CA TYR A 423 -1.68 -5.38 25.59
C TYR A 423 -2.99 -6.06 25.95
N ARG A 424 -2.92 -7.06 26.84
CA ARG A 424 -4.09 -7.61 27.52
C ARG A 424 -4.18 -7.03 28.91
N ASP A 425 -5.38 -6.63 29.32
CA ASP A 425 -5.67 -6.25 30.70
C ASP A 425 -5.84 -7.49 31.59
N SER A 426 -6.08 -7.26 32.89
CA SER A 426 -6.24 -8.34 33.87
C SER A 426 -7.45 -9.24 33.64
N SER A 427 -8.42 -8.79 32.84
CA SER A 427 -9.60 -9.56 32.43
C SER A 427 -9.43 -10.27 31.09
N GLY A 428 -8.24 -10.14 30.47
CA GLY A 428 -7.93 -10.71 29.16
C GLY A 428 -8.46 -9.89 27.98
N LYS A 429 -9.06 -8.72 28.21
CA LYS A 429 -9.49 -7.78 27.16
C LYS A 429 -8.30 -7.01 26.63
N LEU A 430 -8.42 -6.52 25.41
CA LEU A 430 -7.33 -5.80 24.78
C LEU A 430 -7.35 -4.31 25.10
N ALA A 431 -6.14 -3.75 25.15
CA ALA A 431 -5.88 -2.33 25.18
C ALA A 431 -4.77 -2.03 24.19
N ILE A 432 -4.94 -0.97 23.39
CA ILE A 432 -3.86 -0.43 22.57
C ILE A 432 -3.23 0.67 23.40
N VAL A 433 -1.96 0.56 23.73
CA VAL A 433 -1.20 1.61 24.43
C VAL A 433 -0.24 2.24 23.44
N TRP A 434 -0.18 3.57 23.40
CA TRP A 434 0.74 4.30 22.55
C TRP A 434 1.35 5.48 23.30
N ALA A 435 2.55 5.86 22.87
CA ALA A 435 3.25 7.02 23.38
C ALA A 435 4.04 7.70 22.26
N ALA A 436 4.17 9.02 22.37
CA ALA A 436 5.00 9.82 21.48
C ALA A 436 5.81 10.82 22.31
N ARG A 437 7.09 10.97 21.97
CA ARG A 437 7.96 11.95 22.61
C ARG A 437 7.56 13.36 22.23
N LEU A 438 7.68 14.29 23.17
CA LEU A 438 7.41 15.70 22.96
C LEU A 438 8.38 16.57 23.76
N LEU A 439 8.45 17.85 23.38
CA LEU A 439 9.00 18.93 24.20
C LEU A 439 7.89 19.77 24.82
N GLU A 440 8.18 20.32 26.00
CA GLU A 440 7.30 21.23 26.75
C GLU A 440 5.93 20.63 27.10
N GLY A 441 5.95 19.47 27.75
CA GLY A 441 4.75 18.74 28.13
C GLY A 441 3.73 19.52 28.94
N ASP A 442 4.18 20.37 29.86
CA ASP A 442 3.28 21.16 30.69
C ASP A 442 2.43 22.14 29.86
N ALA A 443 3.02 22.76 28.83
CA ALA A 443 2.31 23.63 27.91
C ALA A 443 1.31 22.84 27.05
N MET A 444 1.72 21.67 26.56
CA MET A 444 0.83 20.76 25.81
C MET A 444 -0.35 20.27 26.67
N ALA A 445 -0.10 19.90 27.93
CA ALA A 445 -1.12 19.46 28.87
C ALA A 445 -2.14 20.58 29.16
N ALA A 446 -1.66 21.79 29.40
CA ALA A 446 -2.52 22.96 29.62
C ALA A 446 -3.39 23.27 28.39
N GLY A 447 -2.83 23.22 27.18
CA GLY A 447 -3.58 23.43 25.95
C GLY A 447 -4.60 22.32 25.66
N LEU A 448 -4.27 21.05 25.93
CA LEU A 448 -5.22 19.95 25.83
C LEU A 448 -6.39 20.13 26.80
N LEU A 449 -6.12 20.54 28.03
CA LEU A 449 -7.15 20.82 29.04
C LEU A 449 -8.05 21.99 28.63
N ASP A 450 -7.48 23.08 28.10
CA ASP A 450 -8.27 24.21 27.59
C ASP A 450 -9.15 23.77 26.40
N ALA A 451 -8.58 23.06 25.43
CA ALA A 451 -9.33 22.51 24.31
C ALA A 451 -10.47 21.58 24.76
N ALA A 452 -10.20 20.65 25.67
CA ALA A 452 -11.20 19.75 26.23
C ALA A 452 -12.35 20.52 26.92
N ASN A 453 -12.03 21.57 27.68
CA ASN A 453 -13.03 22.40 28.35
C ASN A 453 -13.92 23.18 27.37
N ARG A 454 -13.37 23.63 26.24
CA ARG A 454 -14.12 24.33 25.19
C ARG A 454 -15.03 23.37 24.39
N LEU A 455 -14.58 22.13 24.22
CA LEU A 455 -15.26 21.15 23.38
C LEU A 455 -16.34 20.33 24.13
N LYS A 456 -16.22 20.14 25.45
CA LYS A 456 -17.07 19.22 26.23
C LYS A 456 -18.57 19.42 26.07
N ASP A 457 -19.01 20.66 25.81
CA ASP A 457 -20.43 20.99 25.74
C ASP A 457 -21.02 20.94 24.33
N LEU A 458 -20.18 20.77 23.30
CA LEU A 458 -20.62 20.68 21.93
C LEU A 458 -21.46 19.42 21.70
N ASN A 459 -22.57 19.60 21.01
CA ASN A 459 -23.46 18.49 20.63
C ASN A 459 -22.73 17.42 19.83
N GLU A 460 -21.78 17.81 18.96
CA GLU A 460 -20.99 16.85 18.19
C GLU A 460 -20.11 15.97 19.09
N VAL A 461 -19.49 16.53 20.13
CA VAL A 461 -18.71 15.73 21.10
C VAL A 461 -19.62 14.80 21.89
N LYS A 462 -20.79 15.28 22.34
CA LYS A 462 -21.80 14.47 23.06
C LYS A 462 -22.37 13.33 22.22
N LYS A 463 -22.42 13.46 20.89
CA LYS A 463 -22.79 12.36 19.98
C LYS A 463 -21.69 11.30 19.89
N VAL A 464 -20.43 11.72 19.91
CA VAL A 464 -19.29 10.80 19.89
C VAL A 464 -19.19 10.04 21.20
N GLY A 465 -19.40 10.72 22.34
CA GLY A 465 -19.23 10.08 23.65
C GLY A 465 -19.31 11.01 24.86
N GLU A 466 -19.03 10.43 26.03
CA GLU A 466 -18.88 11.13 27.30
C GLU A 466 -17.41 11.53 27.49
N LEU A 467 -17.13 12.83 27.52
CA LEU A 467 -15.80 13.37 27.80
C LEU A 467 -15.64 13.61 29.31
N GLN A 468 -14.74 12.84 29.92
CA GLN A 468 -14.33 12.93 31.32
C GLN A 468 -12.98 13.65 31.41
N ILE A 469 -13.01 14.88 31.91
CA ILE A 469 -11.81 15.69 32.13
C ILE A 469 -11.27 15.37 33.52
N GLY A 470 -10.00 14.97 33.63
CA GLY A 470 -9.40 14.61 34.91
C GLY A 470 -9.92 13.27 35.45
N ALA A 471 -10.09 12.30 34.54
CA ALA A 471 -10.61 10.97 34.86
C ALA A 471 -9.67 10.18 35.79
N ALA A 472 -8.37 10.45 35.74
CA ALA A 472 -7.36 9.82 36.59
C ALA A 472 -6.07 10.65 36.67
N GLU A 473 -5.20 10.26 37.59
CA GLU A 473 -3.84 10.79 37.73
C GLU A 473 -2.85 9.63 37.94
N HIS A 474 -1.69 9.69 37.27
CA HIS A 474 -0.59 8.74 37.47
C HIS A 474 0.75 9.37 37.13
N LEU A 475 1.78 9.18 37.97
CA LEU A 475 3.11 9.80 37.81
C LEU A 475 3.07 11.33 37.55
N GLY A 476 2.13 12.03 38.18
CA GLY A 476 1.92 13.47 38.01
C GLY A 476 1.25 13.87 36.69
N ILE A 477 0.78 12.91 35.88
CA ILE A 477 0.05 13.13 34.65
C ILE A 477 -1.44 13.04 34.93
N THR A 478 -2.19 14.07 34.55
CA THR A 478 -3.66 14.03 34.51
C THR A 478 -4.14 13.38 33.21
N PHE A 479 -5.03 12.41 33.32
CA PHE A 479 -5.63 11.72 32.17
C PHE A 479 -7.05 12.20 31.91
N HIS A 480 -7.37 12.40 30.63
CA HIS A 480 -8.71 12.68 30.13
C HIS A 480 -9.22 11.48 29.36
N ARG A 481 -10.51 11.15 29.49
CA ARG A 481 -11.12 9.97 28.85
C ARG A 481 -12.35 10.36 28.05
N LEU A 482 -12.42 9.88 26.81
CA LEU A 482 -13.63 9.93 25.98
C LEU A 482 -14.21 8.52 25.87
N ILE A 483 -15.32 8.25 26.55
CA ILE A 483 -16.05 6.98 26.46
C ILE A 483 -17.01 7.08 25.27
N PHE A 484 -16.90 6.20 24.29
CA PHE A 484 -17.73 6.30 23.09
C PHE A 484 -19.20 6.02 23.40
N ALA A 485 -20.11 6.81 22.82
CA ALA A 485 -21.55 6.59 22.98
C ALA A 485 -21.98 5.29 22.29
N GLN A 486 -21.38 4.99 21.14
CA GLN A 486 -21.63 3.74 20.42
C GLN A 486 -20.71 2.62 20.94
N GLN A 487 -21.30 1.71 21.70
CA GLN A 487 -20.64 0.51 22.19
C GLN A 487 -21.05 -0.69 21.33
N ALA A 488 -20.42 -0.82 20.16
CA ALA A 488 -20.68 -1.97 19.28
C ALA A 488 -20.32 -3.29 20.00
N SER A 489 -21.18 -4.30 19.91
CA SER A 489 -20.99 -5.60 20.57
C SER A 489 -19.63 -6.24 20.28
N GLU A 490 -19.15 -6.06 19.05
CA GLU A 490 -17.87 -6.52 18.56
C GLU A 490 -16.72 -5.83 19.29
N ALA A 491 -16.80 -4.50 19.46
CA ALA A 491 -15.79 -3.73 20.18
C ALA A 491 -15.79 -4.06 21.67
N VAL A 492 -16.97 -4.19 22.29
CA VAL A 492 -17.11 -4.56 23.70
C VAL A 492 -16.54 -5.95 23.97
N ALA A 493 -16.78 -6.90 23.05
CA ALA A 493 -16.25 -8.25 23.19
C ALA A 493 -14.72 -8.29 23.20
N VAL A 494 -14.06 -7.42 22.41
CA VAL A 494 -12.61 -7.37 22.25
C VAL A 494 -11.94 -6.49 23.32
N PHE A 495 -12.45 -5.28 23.53
CA PHE A 495 -11.83 -4.24 24.35
C PHE A 495 -12.43 -4.13 25.76
N GLY A 496 -13.55 -4.78 26.03
CA GLY A 496 -14.28 -4.67 27.30
C GLY A 496 -15.37 -3.59 27.27
N ASP A 497 -16.10 -3.44 28.38
CA ASP A 497 -17.15 -2.43 28.51
C ASP A 497 -16.57 -1.01 28.55
N ASN A 498 -17.40 -0.02 28.20
CA ASN A 498 -17.05 1.41 28.19
C ASN A 498 -15.78 1.70 27.38
N VAL A 499 -15.74 1.15 26.16
CA VAL A 499 -14.66 1.37 25.19
C VAL A 499 -14.49 2.87 24.97
N GLY A 500 -13.26 3.35 25.13
CA GLY A 500 -12.94 4.76 24.98
C GLY A 500 -11.46 5.00 24.75
N LEU A 501 -11.16 6.27 24.47
CA LEU A 501 -9.80 6.78 24.34
C LEU A 501 -9.43 7.53 25.61
N THR A 502 -8.32 7.15 26.23
CA THR A 502 -7.72 7.89 27.35
C THR A 502 -6.42 8.53 26.86
N VAL A 503 -6.20 9.81 27.17
CA VAL A 503 -4.99 10.56 26.80
C VAL A 503 -4.50 11.34 28.01
N GLY A 504 -3.18 11.35 28.22
CA GLY A 504 -2.51 12.17 29.22
C GLY A 504 -1.18 12.67 28.68
N ILE A 505 -0.75 13.84 29.13
CA ILE A 505 0.47 14.48 28.67
C ILE A 505 1.39 14.67 29.88
N GLY A 506 2.53 14.00 29.85
CA GLY A 506 3.60 14.20 30.81
C GLY A 506 4.65 15.18 30.30
N SER A 507 5.67 15.42 31.11
CA SER A 507 6.73 16.40 30.81
C SER A 507 7.52 16.08 29.52
N THR A 508 7.62 14.81 29.14
CA THR A 508 8.45 14.34 28.00
C THR A 508 7.70 13.49 26.97
N ALA A 509 6.45 13.09 27.24
CA ALA A 509 5.70 12.22 26.35
C ALA A 509 4.18 12.41 26.46
N ILE A 510 3.50 12.23 25.32
CA ILE A 510 2.05 12.04 25.26
C ILE A 510 1.83 10.54 25.41
N TRP A 511 0.87 10.18 26.25
CA TRP A 511 0.45 8.82 26.50
C TRP A 511 -1.01 8.68 26.11
N GLY A 512 -1.36 7.55 25.51
CA GLY A 512 -2.74 7.23 25.27
C GLY A 512 -3.03 5.75 25.29
N THR A 513 -4.30 5.42 25.56
CA THR A 513 -4.81 4.07 25.41
C THR A 513 -6.22 4.03 24.84
N LEU A 514 -6.45 3.09 23.93
CA LEU A 514 -7.77 2.69 23.45
C LEU A 514 -8.15 1.36 24.09
N GLY A 515 -9.27 1.32 24.82
CA GLY A 515 -9.80 0.09 25.40
C GLY A 515 -10.96 0.35 26.37
N GLY A 516 -11.47 -0.72 27.00
CA GLY A 516 -12.54 -0.65 28.00
C GLY A 516 -12.08 -0.12 29.35
N GLU A 517 -12.83 -0.38 30.42
CA GLU A 517 -12.54 0.16 31.77
C GLU A 517 -11.13 -0.21 32.30
N GLY A 518 -10.67 -1.43 32.02
CA GLY A 518 -9.37 -1.93 32.48
C GLY A 518 -8.15 -1.30 31.79
N SER A 519 -8.35 -0.61 30.66
CA SER A 519 -7.25 -0.13 29.81
C SER A 519 -6.35 0.91 30.48
N LEU A 520 -6.91 1.73 31.38
CA LEU A 520 -6.13 2.72 32.12
C LEU A 520 -5.08 2.05 33.02
N ALA A 521 -5.45 0.98 33.73
CA ALA A 521 -4.51 0.24 34.57
C ALA A 521 -3.37 -0.39 33.75
N THR A 522 -3.69 -0.87 32.54
CA THR A 522 -2.68 -1.35 31.59
C THR A 522 -1.74 -0.22 31.17
N LEU A 523 -2.26 0.96 30.81
CA LEU A 523 -1.46 2.12 30.44
C LEU A 523 -0.52 2.54 31.58
N THR A 524 -1.03 2.69 32.80
CA THR A 524 -0.20 3.10 33.95
C THR A 524 0.87 2.07 34.27
N GLY A 525 0.57 0.77 34.15
CA GLY A 525 1.56 -0.29 34.31
C GLY A 525 2.66 -0.27 33.24
N VAL A 526 2.34 0.12 32.00
CA VAL A 526 3.35 0.33 30.94
C VAL A 526 4.23 1.53 31.26
N MET A 527 3.66 2.62 31.77
CA MET A 527 4.43 3.79 32.21
C MET A 527 5.38 3.45 33.37
N ASP A 528 4.92 2.65 34.34
CA ASP A 528 5.73 2.20 35.47
C ASP A 528 6.94 1.37 35.01
N LYS A 529 6.74 0.46 34.05
CA LYS A 529 7.82 -0.31 33.43
C LYS A 529 8.87 0.60 32.78
N LEU A 530 8.45 1.67 32.10
CA LEU A 530 9.39 2.62 31.51
C LEU A 530 10.15 3.40 32.58
N ALA A 531 9.45 3.89 33.60
CA ALA A 531 10.06 4.62 34.71
C ALA A 531 11.11 3.77 35.44
N GLU A 532 10.82 2.50 35.70
CA GLU A 532 11.75 1.53 36.30
C GLU A 532 12.97 1.30 35.38
N ALA A 533 12.74 1.06 34.09
CA ALA A 533 13.82 0.82 33.13
C ALA A 533 14.76 2.01 32.96
N VAL A 534 14.26 3.24 33.07
CA VAL A 534 15.07 4.46 33.04
C VAL A 534 15.96 4.58 34.29
N GLN A 535 15.47 4.13 35.45
CA GLN A 535 16.23 4.15 36.70
C GLN A 535 17.31 3.06 36.77
N SER A 536 17.06 1.92 36.11
CA SER A 536 17.99 0.78 36.05
C SER A 536 18.30 0.38 34.61
N PRO A 537 19.12 1.16 33.89
CA PRO A 537 19.44 0.89 32.49
C PRO A 537 20.14 -0.47 32.36
N THR A 538 19.57 -1.33 31.53
CA THR A 538 20.20 -2.56 31.05
C THR A 538 20.70 -2.34 29.63
N GLU A 539 21.79 -3.01 29.25
CA GLU A 539 22.23 -3.00 27.86
C GLU A 539 21.15 -3.67 27.01
N ARG A 540 20.58 -2.93 26.06
CA ARG A 540 19.52 -3.40 25.16
C ARG A 540 19.96 -3.18 23.74
N ARG A 541 19.71 -4.16 22.89
CA ARG A 541 19.98 -4.06 21.45
C ARG A 541 19.11 -2.93 20.89
N THR A 542 19.73 -1.97 20.21
CA THR A 542 19.00 -0.93 19.49
C THR A 542 18.16 -1.59 18.39
N PRO A 543 16.82 -1.46 18.42
CA PRO A 543 15.97 -2.00 17.37
C PRO A 543 16.18 -1.19 16.07
N PRO A 544 15.69 -1.70 14.93
CA PRO A 544 15.51 -0.92 13.72
C PRO A 544 14.84 0.43 13.99
N ASN A 545 15.20 1.47 13.24
CA ASN A 545 14.66 2.83 13.41
C ASN A 545 13.15 2.91 13.09
N PHE A 546 12.64 1.94 12.35
CA PHE A 546 11.22 1.67 12.18
C PHE A 546 11.01 0.15 12.22
N ARG A 547 10.04 -0.29 13.03
CA ARG A 547 9.65 -1.70 13.13
C ARG A 547 8.15 -1.82 13.38
N VAL A 548 7.52 -2.76 12.67
CA VAL A 548 6.16 -3.22 12.91
C VAL A 548 6.18 -4.74 13.00
N ILE A 549 5.59 -5.29 14.06
CA ILE A 549 5.37 -6.72 14.25
C ILE A 549 3.87 -6.94 14.33
N VAL A 550 3.39 -7.97 13.62
CA VAL A 550 2.01 -8.44 13.71
C VAL A 550 2.03 -9.95 13.88
N ASN A 551 1.66 -10.41 15.08
CA ASN A 551 1.45 -11.82 15.40
C ASN A 551 -0.01 -12.18 15.07
N VAL A 552 -0.19 -12.85 13.93
CA VAL A 552 -1.47 -12.92 13.23
C VAL A 552 -2.49 -13.79 13.97
N ASN A 553 -2.05 -14.83 14.66
CA ASN A 553 -2.94 -15.68 15.47
C ASN A 553 -3.71 -14.92 16.53
N GLN A 554 -3.03 -14.00 17.21
CA GLN A 554 -3.66 -13.16 18.21
C GLN A 554 -4.72 -12.27 17.54
N LEU A 555 -4.48 -11.79 16.32
CA LEU A 555 -5.49 -11.04 15.55
C LEU A 555 -6.66 -11.92 15.05
N VAL A 556 -6.41 -13.19 14.70
CA VAL A 556 -7.47 -14.13 14.29
C VAL A 556 -8.40 -14.45 15.47
N GLU A 557 -7.84 -14.66 16.66
CA GLU A 557 -8.61 -14.84 17.90
C GLU A 557 -9.50 -13.62 18.17
N MET A 558 -8.96 -12.41 18.02
CA MET A 558 -9.71 -11.16 18.14
C MET A 558 -10.85 -11.07 17.13
N ALA A 559 -10.56 -11.33 15.86
CA ALA A 559 -11.56 -11.28 14.79
C ALA A 559 -12.68 -12.29 15.01
N THR A 560 -12.35 -13.49 15.52
CA THR A 560 -13.31 -14.54 15.84
C THR A 560 -14.21 -14.15 17.01
N THR A 561 -13.62 -13.53 18.04
CA THR A 561 -14.34 -12.99 19.20
C THR A 561 -15.34 -11.91 18.77
N ALA A 562 -14.89 -10.96 17.96
CA ALA A 562 -15.73 -9.92 17.39
C ALA A 562 -16.85 -10.50 16.51
N GLU A 563 -16.54 -11.40 15.58
CA GLU A 563 -17.52 -12.02 14.67
C GLU A 563 -18.61 -12.77 15.44
N THR A 564 -18.23 -13.51 16.49
CA THR A 564 -19.18 -14.26 17.32
C THR A 564 -20.13 -13.33 18.07
N ALA A 565 -19.59 -12.26 18.67
CA ALA A 565 -20.39 -11.26 19.37
C ALA A 565 -21.36 -10.54 18.41
N GLY A 566 -20.88 -10.12 17.24
CA GLY A 566 -21.70 -9.46 16.23
C GLY A 566 -22.83 -10.35 15.70
N LYS A 567 -22.56 -11.64 15.44
CA LYS A 567 -23.60 -12.61 15.06
C LYS A 567 -24.67 -12.78 16.14
N LYS A 568 -24.25 -12.91 17.39
CA LYS A 568 -25.17 -13.02 18.53
C LYS A 568 -26.05 -11.78 18.65
N ALA A 569 -25.46 -10.59 18.60
CA ALA A 569 -26.20 -9.33 18.70
C ALA A 569 -27.19 -9.13 17.53
N ARG A 570 -26.84 -9.55 16.31
CA ARG A 570 -27.77 -9.54 15.16
C ARG A 570 -28.94 -10.49 15.37
N ALA A 571 -28.67 -11.73 15.80
CA ALA A 571 -29.71 -12.70 16.09
C ALA A 571 -30.66 -12.20 17.19
N GLU A 572 -30.14 -11.58 18.24
CA GLU A 572 -30.94 -10.97 19.31
C GLU A 572 -31.79 -9.80 18.80
N LYS A 573 -31.24 -8.94 17.93
CA LYS A 573 -32.00 -7.85 17.29
C LYS A 573 -33.10 -8.37 16.36
N GLU A 574 -32.83 -9.39 15.56
CA GLU A 574 -33.82 -10.03 14.69
C GLU A 574 -34.92 -10.70 15.51
N GLN A 575 -34.57 -11.36 16.61
CA GLN A 575 -35.53 -11.95 17.53
C GLN A 575 -36.39 -10.88 18.23
N ALA A 576 -35.79 -9.77 18.67
CA ALA A 576 -36.51 -8.66 19.26
C ALA A 576 -37.43 -7.95 18.25
N ALA A 577 -36.97 -7.73 17.02
CA ALA A 577 -37.78 -7.18 15.94
C ALA A 577 -38.93 -8.12 15.55
N GLY A 578 -38.69 -9.43 15.49
CA GLY A 578 -39.71 -10.44 15.28
C GLY A 578 -40.74 -10.48 16.42
N ALA A 579 -40.31 -10.33 17.67
CA ALA A 579 -41.19 -10.24 18.83
C ALA A 579 -42.02 -8.94 18.84
N ALA A 580 -41.43 -7.81 18.46
CA ALA A 580 -42.12 -6.53 18.31
C ALA A 580 -43.14 -6.56 17.16
N ALA A 581 -42.76 -7.09 15.99
CA ALA A 581 -43.66 -7.29 14.87
C ALA A 581 -44.79 -8.28 15.21
N ALA A 582 -44.52 -9.34 15.98
CA ALA A 582 -45.55 -10.25 16.47
C ALA A 582 -46.49 -9.56 17.47
N ALA A 583 -46.00 -8.66 18.32
CA ALA A 583 -46.81 -7.85 19.23
C ALA A 583 -47.68 -6.82 18.48
N GLU A 584 -47.14 -6.18 17.43
CA GLU A 584 -47.88 -5.27 16.56
C GLU A 584 -48.91 -6.00 15.68
N SER A 585 -48.61 -7.22 15.21
CA SER A 585 -49.56 -8.06 14.45
C SER A 585 -50.78 -8.50 15.28
N LYS A 586 -50.64 -8.61 16.62
CA LYS A 586 -51.77 -8.86 17.52
C LYS A 586 -52.68 -7.64 17.70
N ILE A 587 -52.21 -6.44 17.38
CA ILE A 587 -52.98 -5.19 17.40
C ILE A 587 -53.59 -4.91 16.01
N ALA A 588 -52.94 -5.36 14.93
CA ALA A 588 -53.35 -5.12 13.55
C ALA A 588 -54.24 -6.22 12.92
N ALA A 589 -54.68 -7.24 13.67
CA ALA A 589 -55.56 -8.31 13.17
C ALA A 589 -57.04 -7.87 12.94
N ALA A 590 -57.28 -6.58 12.74
CA ALA A 590 -58.59 -5.98 12.43
C ALA A 590 -58.49 -4.94 11.30
N ALA A 591 -57.82 -5.27 10.19
CA ALA A 591 -58.06 -4.64 8.89
C ALA A 591 -57.45 -5.49 7.75
N GLU A 592 -58.26 -5.70 6.72
CA GLU A 592 -58.10 -6.63 5.58
C GLU A 592 -57.22 -6.03 4.44
N PRO A 593 -57.12 -6.65 3.23
CA PRO A 593 -56.05 -7.53 2.76
C PRO A 593 -55.09 -6.90 1.72
N ALA A 594 -54.06 -7.69 1.39
CA ALA A 594 -52.90 -7.40 0.57
C ALA A 594 -53.18 -6.96 -0.88
N GLN A 595 -52.37 -6.00 -1.36
CA GLN A 595 -52.16 -5.71 -2.78
C GLN A 595 -50.96 -6.50 -3.35
N PRO A 596 -51.02 -6.91 -4.63
CA PRO A 596 -50.02 -7.79 -5.25
C PRO A 596 -48.75 -7.03 -5.66
N ALA A 597 -47.63 -7.76 -5.61
CA ALA A 597 -46.28 -7.27 -5.91
C ALA A 597 -46.12 -6.80 -7.37
N PRO A 598 -45.38 -5.69 -7.62
CA PRO A 598 -45.04 -5.28 -8.97
C PRO A 598 -43.94 -6.18 -9.56
N ALA A 599 -44.09 -6.43 -10.86
CA ALA A 599 -43.31 -7.35 -11.67
C ALA A 599 -41.81 -7.01 -11.72
N ASP A 600 -41.01 -8.07 -11.61
CA ASP A 600 -39.57 -8.11 -11.69
C ASP A 600 -39.12 -7.79 -13.14
N ASN A 601 -38.46 -6.64 -13.32
CA ASN A 601 -37.96 -6.19 -14.62
C ASN A 601 -36.60 -6.83 -14.89
N GLY A 602 -36.64 -7.97 -15.59
CA GLY A 602 -35.48 -8.70 -16.08
C GLY A 602 -34.60 -7.83 -17.00
N GLY A 603 -33.43 -7.43 -16.49
CA GLY A 603 -32.48 -6.63 -17.28
C GLY A 603 -31.03 -6.59 -16.80
N ASN A 604 -30.62 -7.42 -15.83
CA ASN A 604 -29.33 -7.22 -15.16
C ASN A 604 -28.42 -8.47 -14.97
N GLY A 605 -28.75 -9.62 -15.58
CA GLY A 605 -28.06 -10.89 -15.33
C GLY A 605 -26.55 -10.92 -15.64
N ASN A 606 -26.05 -10.08 -16.55
CA ASN A 606 -24.63 -10.11 -16.95
C ASN A 606 -23.71 -9.22 -16.09
N ARG A 607 -24.27 -8.22 -15.39
CA ARG A 607 -23.54 -7.42 -14.38
C ARG A 607 -23.59 -8.10 -13.02
N ASP A 608 -24.75 -8.66 -12.67
CA ASP A 608 -24.95 -9.39 -11.42
C ASP A 608 -24.13 -10.68 -11.39
N GLY A 609 -23.99 -11.39 -12.53
CA GLY A 609 -23.12 -12.56 -12.62
C GLY A 609 -21.64 -12.25 -12.37
N ARG A 610 -21.13 -11.10 -12.85
CA ARG A 610 -19.74 -10.66 -12.62
C ARG A 610 -19.52 -10.20 -11.18
N ARG A 611 -20.48 -9.47 -10.61
CA ARG A 611 -20.43 -9.02 -9.21
C ARG A 611 -20.51 -10.21 -8.25
N ALA A 612 -21.44 -11.13 -8.46
CA ALA A 612 -21.56 -12.37 -7.69
C ALA A 612 -20.34 -13.28 -7.86
N ALA A 613 -19.69 -13.30 -9.03
CA ALA A 613 -18.43 -14.05 -9.21
C ALA A 613 -17.25 -13.39 -8.48
N MET A 614 -17.20 -12.05 -8.45
CA MET A 614 -16.19 -11.30 -7.70
C MET A 614 -16.38 -11.46 -6.19
N GLU A 615 -17.62 -11.39 -5.70
CA GLU A 615 -17.99 -11.63 -4.30
C GLU A 615 -17.63 -13.07 -3.88
N ARG A 616 -18.01 -14.08 -4.67
CA ARG A 616 -17.60 -15.48 -4.42
C ARG A 616 -16.08 -15.67 -4.40
N ARG A 617 -15.33 -14.95 -5.23
CA ARG A 617 -13.86 -14.97 -5.20
C ARG A 617 -13.30 -14.31 -3.95
N ARG A 618 -13.87 -13.19 -3.52
CA ARG A 618 -13.50 -12.48 -2.28
C ARG A 618 -13.78 -13.35 -1.06
N ASP A 619 -14.95 -13.97 -0.99
CA ASP A 619 -15.35 -14.83 0.12
C ASP A 619 -14.50 -16.10 0.19
N ARG A 620 -14.21 -16.71 -0.98
CA ARG A 620 -13.30 -17.85 -1.06
C ARG A 620 -11.88 -17.47 -0.64
N GLY A 621 -11.35 -16.36 -1.12
CA GLY A 621 -10.02 -15.86 -0.74
C GLY A 621 -9.94 -15.54 0.76
N GLY A 622 -10.96 -14.89 1.32
CA GLY A 622 -11.06 -14.61 2.75
C GLY A 622 -11.21 -15.87 3.61
N LYS A 623 -11.91 -16.89 3.12
CA LYS A 623 -12.00 -18.20 3.79
C LYS A 623 -10.64 -18.91 3.81
N ILE A 624 -9.98 -19.03 2.65
CA ILE A 624 -8.63 -19.60 2.54
C ILE A 624 -7.68 -18.90 3.49
N MET A 625 -7.69 -17.56 3.53
CA MET A 625 -6.82 -16.78 4.40
C MET A 625 -7.06 -17.11 5.88
N ARG A 626 -8.32 -17.11 6.34
CA ARG A 626 -8.65 -17.42 7.75
C ARG A 626 -8.30 -18.85 8.14
N GLU A 627 -8.63 -19.82 7.30
CA GLU A 627 -8.34 -21.24 7.58
C GLU A 627 -6.84 -21.51 7.62
N THR A 628 -6.08 -20.90 6.71
CA THR A 628 -4.62 -21.10 6.64
C THR A 628 -3.90 -20.46 7.82
N LEU A 629 -4.27 -19.24 8.21
CA LEU A 629 -3.66 -18.57 9.37
C LEU A 629 -4.00 -19.29 10.67
N ALA A 630 -5.11 -20.02 10.74
CA ALA A 630 -5.44 -20.81 11.93
C ALA A 630 -4.58 -22.08 12.11
N GLU A 631 -3.73 -22.44 11.13
CA GLU A 631 -2.92 -23.67 11.16
C GLU A 631 -1.58 -23.52 11.88
N GLY A 632 -1.06 -22.30 12.07
CA GLY A 632 0.28 -22.05 12.60
C GLY A 632 0.41 -20.70 13.29
N ASP A 633 1.54 -20.43 13.94
CA ASP A 633 1.82 -19.14 14.60
C ASP A 633 2.59 -18.22 13.66
N ASP A 634 1.83 -17.51 12.83
CA ASP A 634 2.39 -16.69 11.77
C ASP A 634 2.62 -15.24 12.20
N ARG A 635 3.79 -14.72 11.85
CA ARG A 635 4.17 -13.33 12.03
C ARG A 635 4.39 -12.60 10.71
N ILE A 636 3.98 -11.34 10.68
CA ILE A 636 4.48 -10.34 9.74
C ILE A 636 5.45 -9.44 10.49
N GLU A 637 6.65 -9.26 9.96
CA GLU A 637 7.60 -8.27 10.46
C GLU A 637 7.99 -7.30 9.36
N ILE A 638 7.88 -6.00 9.64
CA ILE A 638 8.34 -4.93 8.78
C ILE A 638 9.44 -4.19 9.53
N ASP A 639 10.64 -4.11 8.97
CA ASP A 639 11.71 -3.32 9.55
C ASP A 639 12.48 -2.49 8.52
N SER A 640 13.04 -1.37 8.97
CA SER A 640 13.92 -0.50 8.18
C SER A 640 15.33 -0.51 8.76
N ARG A 641 16.33 -0.78 7.91
CA ARG A 641 17.74 -0.78 8.31
C ARG A 641 18.59 -0.06 7.28
N LEU A 642 19.64 0.62 7.78
CA LEU A 642 20.65 1.20 6.91
C LEU A 642 21.43 0.10 6.18
N THR A 643 21.77 0.40 4.94
CA THR A 643 22.77 -0.34 4.14
C THR A 643 24.04 0.50 4.03
N GLU A 644 25.07 0.01 3.35
CA GLU A 644 26.28 0.80 3.08
C GLU A 644 26.01 2.04 2.22
N THR A 645 24.97 1.99 1.37
CA THR A 645 24.66 3.00 0.34
C THR A 645 23.28 3.64 0.50
N GLY A 646 22.51 3.27 1.52
CA GLY A 646 21.14 3.76 1.69
C GLY A 646 20.34 3.00 2.74
N VAL A 647 19.13 2.59 2.38
CA VAL A 647 18.17 1.95 3.30
C VAL A 647 17.49 0.73 2.68
N ARG A 648 17.26 -0.29 3.50
CA ARG A 648 16.45 -1.47 3.20
C ARG A 648 15.24 -1.50 4.11
N VAL A 649 14.06 -1.52 3.52
CA VAL A 649 12.80 -1.88 4.20
C VAL A 649 12.50 -3.34 3.87
N ARG A 650 12.42 -4.20 4.87
CA ARG A 650 12.12 -5.63 4.70
C ARG A 650 10.75 -5.94 5.29
N ILE A 651 9.91 -6.62 4.50
CA ILE A 651 8.68 -7.26 4.95
C ILE A 651 8.95 -8.77 4.96
N ARG A 652 8.97 -9.36 6.14
CA ARG A 652 9.08 -10.81 6.35
C ARG A 652 7.70 -11.38 6.59
N LEU A 653 7.38 -12.44 5.84
CA LEU A 653 6.14 -13.19 5.93
C LEU A 653 6.48 -14.65 6.27
N GLU A 654 5.95 -15.16 7.39
CA GLU A 654 6.17 -16.54 7.81
C GLU A 654 5.30 -17.56 7.06
N GLU A 655 5.43 -18.83 7.44
CA GLU A 655 5.04 -19.99 6.66
C GLU A 655 3.58 -19.96 6.20
N GLY A 656 2.63 -19.57 7.06
CA GLY A 656 1.22 -19.52 6.72
C GLY A 656 0.89 -18.50 5.63
N PHE A 657 1.67 -17.42 5.47
CA PHE A 657 1.54 -16.54 4.30
C PHE A 657 2.03 -17.21 3.02
N VAL A 658 3.09 -18.01 3.12
CA VAL A 658 3.55 -18.86 2.01
C VAL A 658 2.45 -19.84 1.61
N LYS A 659 1.80 -20.47 2.60
CA LYS A 659 0.66 -21.38 2.40
C LYS A 659 -0.53 -20.67 1.75
N ILE A 660 -0.87 -19.46 2.21
CA ILE A 660 -1.94 -18.64 1.60
C ILE A 660 -1.63 -18.40 0.13
N PHE A 661 -0.40 -17.98 -0.19
CA PHE A 661 -0.01 -17.69 -1.55
C PHE A 661 -0.13 -18.92 -2.47
N GLY A 662 0.38 -20.08 -2.03
CA GLY A 662 0.25 -21.34 -2.78
C GLY A 662 -1.21 -21.78 -2.96
N ARG A 663 -2.06 -21.66 -1.93
CA ARG A 663 -3.50 -21.97 -2.00
C ARG A 663 -4.25 -21.04 -2.95
N LEU A 664 -3.95 -19.73 -2.92
CA LEU A 664 -4.57 -18.75 -3.81
C LEU A 664 -4.20 -19.00 -5.27
N ILE A 665 -2.94 -19.30 -5.56
CA ILE A 665 -2.49 -19.64 -6.92
C ILE A 665 -3.14 -20.95 -7.38
N SER A 666 -3.12 -22.00 -6.55
CA SER A 666 -3.76 -23.28 -6.87
C SER A 666 -5.25 -23.10 -7.20
N ALA A 667 -5.97 -22.29 -6.42
CA ALA A 667 -7.39 -22.01 -6.64
C ALA A 667 -7.69 -21.29 -7.97
N GLN A 668 -6.71 -20.60 -8.57
CA GLN A 668 -6.85 -19.97 -9.89
C GLN A 668 -6.57 -20.96 -11.04
N ILE A 669 -5.71 -21.95 -10.80
CA ILE A 669 -5.25 -22.91 -11.81
C ILE A 669 -6.14 -24.16 -11.84
N ALA A 670 -6.81 -24.50 -10.72
CA ALA A 670 -7.71 -25.63 -10.64
C ALA A 670 -8.87 -25.50 -11.65
N PRO A 671 -9.19 -26.56 -12.42
CA PRO A 671 -10.33 -26.55 -13.32
C PRO A 671 -11.62 -26.30 -12.53
N GLN A 672 -12.46 -25.39 -13.01
CA GLN A 672 -13.77 -25.16 -12.38
C GLN A 672 -14.59 -26.45 -12.48
N PRO A 673 -15.25 -26.90 -11.39
CA PRO A 673 -16.18 -28.01 -11.50
C PRO A 673 -17.23 -27.65 -12.55
N GLU A 674 -17.36 -28.51 -13.57
CA GLU A 674 -18.38 -28.38 -14.61
C GLU A 674 -19.74 -28.21 -13.94
N LEU A 675 -20.46 -27.16 -14.32
CA LEU A 675 -21.87 -27.03 -13.99
C LEU A 675 -22.56 -28.30 -14.51
N GLU A 676 -23.07 -29.14 -13.60
CA GLU A 676 -23.99 -30.22 -13.94
C GLU A 676 -25.10 -29.62 -14.79
N VAL A 677 -25.04 -29.89 -16.09
CA VAL A 677 -26.12 -29.58 -17.02
C VAL A 677 -27.26 -30.51 -16.65
N ILE A 678 -28.21 -30.00 -15.88
CA ILE A 678 -29.49 -30.66 -15.65
C ILE A 678 -30.11 -30.89 -17.05
N PRO A 679 -30.31 -32.14 -17.49
CA PRO A 679 -30.90 -32.40 -18.79
C PRO A 679 -32.35 -31.91 -18.76
N THR A 680 -32.69 -31.00 -19.66
CA THR A 680 -34.06 -30.55 -19.86
C THR A 680 -34.85 -31.70 -20.49
N PRO A 681 -36.01 -32.12 -19.94
CA PRO A 681 -36.84 -33.13 -20.58
C PRO A 681 -37.44 -32.57 -21.87
N GLN A 682 -37.44 -33.40 -22.92
CA GLN A 682 -37.88 -33.08 -24.28
C GLN A 682 -39.36 -32.69 -24.38
#